data_AF-A0AAU4AH16-F1
#
_entry.id   AF-A0AAU4AH16-F1
#
_cell.length_a   1.000
_cell.length_b   1.000
_cell.length_c   1.000
_cell.angle_alpha   90.00
_cell.angle_beta   90.00
_cell.angle_gamma   90.00
#
_symmetry.space_group_name_H-M   'P 1'
#
loop_
_entity.id
_entity.type
_entity.pdbx_description
1 polymer ?
#
loop_
_entity_poly.entity_id
_entity_poly.type
_entity_poly.pdbx_seq_one_letter_code
_entity_poly.pdbx_strand_id
1 'polypeptide(L)'
;MSARSVERIAIVQGARQGSGFLLDSRLVLTSAHLFEGEDGAARVAVPGGTGTRSCRLVWRRYDESCDAALLEADEDLVRDATTCRMSDVRWGRTTGLAAWENCEAVGYPRISLRDGTRPDTEQIVGTLKPGSSVLRGRYVLDSSHAPPPAAGTPGASPWQGMSGAALFAGEYLIGVVSGDPGQWAHARVEAVPISVVVADAGFQRAVEAAAGLRPEAVEIGRPAPQVGHEASASREGDWLPVADAHPVSFGVHRAPDAADHPDVVEYVPRRVDAQVDARLEALAETGGMLLLTGDSAAGKSRALFEGMVRNFRDRSVCKPDPDVDLSFLHSSSGSDQEKLVWLDDLHHYLRSDGLTPSLLDRLVRRGTVVLATLRTEFHEHYTDEEDGPSLSRGTGPRLPSSPGRVIRAAHHVTLDRIWTDDERRAASSREDPRIVAALNADRAHGVAEYLAAGPQVLKRWKAASRVKGNPRGAALVAAAVALARTGVDTALATESLERLHAHFLDQAGGPALRPEGMEEAWDWASRIVLGVTSPLVPGRGGTWKPFDYLVSDAARRSRPSELPGQVWDEALRIVDDTRRVLVSTVARVAGRPDVAKEVLHPLAEADDPDGLINLGALLALEKDYDGAGRCFERVFRLGDSTGAHNMGALSFAKGDLEAALEWYERAIEGGERESIGALGLVHEKLGNQAEAIALWKRGTEAGDPGSALHYSDWLRSKWQSDEAVEALRIAADGEIPFAALSYAGVLLRRSDHETANAYVSRAYDAAVKQGNLGDPIGCLMAGVTAYSFGNVRLGEEWWSRAREHGHPSDWVVLEAADGSAGLPHLAFSQDCLDRLGQEEARSLMQLLWAGDCQDCGYPLGDGVPALHVDDQHSWADARLFHFGLCRYPHWNDSALINVAKEAGISWTAFTAGVPVGERNDLLVPTLVVNPSLEVAQLVHSGDRWTATSASGPRSARAEALHLQPLWSGLPPRSSDGRAWAFTGPGEVAVATLGELWSAPATEEFIALVQQYGGMVLIAASIVGPDSPPTVEVLTDALDAWDSMTRWVPVRLPPPD
;
A
#
# COMPACT_ATOMS: atom_id res chain seq x y z
N MET A 1 -27.40 -12.67 33.92
CA MET A 1 -26.66 -11.57 33.27
C MET A 1 -25.19 -11.73 33.62
N SER A 2 -24.26 -11.30 32.76
CA SER A 2 -22.83 -11.50 33.01
C SER A 2 -22.33 -10.64 34.16
N ALA A 3 -21.51 -11.21 35.05
CA ALA A 3 -20.81 -10.49 36.12
C ALA A 3 -19.84 -9.40 35.60
N ARG A 4 -19.55 -9.41 34.29
CA ARG A 4 -18.63 -8.50 33.61
C ARG A 4 -19.35 -7.36 32.86
N SER A 5 -20.54 -6.97 33.33
CA SER A 5 -21.26 -5.80 32.78
C SER A 5 -20.52 -4.50 33.09
N VAL A 6 -20.48 -3.57 32.13
CA VAL A 6 -19.88 -2.23 32.28
C VAL A 6 -20.49 -1.45 33.45
N GLU A 7 -21.78 -1.69 33.73
CA GLU A 7 -22.53 -1.07 34.84
C GLU A 7 -21.99 -1.49 36.23
N ARG A 8 -21.18 -2.55 36.32
CA ARG A 8 -20.56 -3.02 37.56
C ARG A 8 -19.20 -2.39 37.87
N ILE A 9 -18.67 -1.57 36.98
CA ILE A 9 -17.38 -0.90 37.19
C ILE A 9 -17.65 0.48 37.78
N ALA A 10 -17.00 0.79 38.90
CA ALA A 10 -17.20 2.05 39.61
C ALA A 10 -15.94 2.89 39.65
N ILE A 11 -16.12 4.21 39.62
CA ILE A 11 -15.11 5.16 40.08
C ILE A 11 -15.41 5.51 41.53
N VAL A 12 -14.38 5.42 42.37
CA VAL A 12 -14.47 5.64 43.83
C VAL A 12 -13.60 6.85 44.19
N GLN A 13 -14.21 7.85 44.81
CA GLN A 13 -13.53 9.04 45.29
C GLN A 13 -13.59 9.10 46.82
N GLY A 14 -12.55 8.58 47.47
CA GLY A 14 -12.28 8.72 48.91
C GLY A 14 -11.28 9.84 49.19
N ALA A 15 -10.34 9.63 50.10
CA ALA A 15 -9.18 10.51 50.26
C ALA A 15 -8.28 10.49 49.01
N ARG A 16 -8.31 9.38 48.26
CA ARG A 16 -7.71 9.23 46.93
C ARG A 16 -8.76 8.70 45.95
N GLN A 17 -8.56 8.99 44.66
CA GLN A 17 -9.36 8.39 43.59
C GLN A 17 -8.86 6.97 43.30
N GLY A 18 -9.80 6.04 43.15
CA GLY A 18 -9.56 4.67 42.72
C GLY A 18 -10.74 4.10 41.93
N SER A 19 -10.67 2.81 41.68
CA SER A 19 -11.69 2.01 40.99
C SER A 19 -12.45 1.15 42.00
N GLY A 20 -13.61 0.65 41.63
CA GLY A 20 -14.38 -0.29 42.43
C GLY A 20 -15.18 -1.22 41.55
N PHE A 21 -15.67 -2.30 42.15
CA PHE A 21 -16.53 -3.28 41.49
C PHE A 21 -17.81 -3.48 42.29
N LEU A 22 -18.97 -3.32 41.63
CA LEU A 22 -20.28 -3.52 42.22
C LEU A 22 -20.54 -5.01 42.39
N LEU A 23 -20.55 -5.43 43.65
CA LEU A 23 -21.01 -6.74 44.02
C LEU A 23 -22.54 -6.80 43.95
N ASP A 24 -23.19 -5.71 44.36
CA ASP A 24 -24.63 -5.47 44.18
C ASP A 24 -24.89 -4.00 43.80
N SER A 25 -26.14 -3.67 43.49
CA SER A 25 -26.67 -2.32 43.21
C SER A 25 -26.23 -1.21 44.20
N ARG A 26 -25.89 -1.58 45.45
CA ARG A 26 -25.45 -0.65 46.51
C ARG A 26 -24.10 -0.99 47.13
N LEU A 27 -23.51 -2.15 46.82
CA LEU A 27 -22.31 -2.65 47.47
C LEU A 27 -21.11 -2.62 46.51
N VAL A 28 -20.05 -1.92 46.91
CA VAL A 28 -18.86 -1.72 46.06
C VAL A 28 -17.60 -2.19 46.77
N LEU A 29 -16.91 -3.14 46.15
CA LEU A 29 -15.60 -3.62 46.58
C LEU A 29 -14.50 -2.76 45.97
N THR A 30 -13.54 -2.32 46.76
CA THR A 30 -12.42 -1.45 46.33
C THR A 30 -11.17 -1.64 47.21
N SER A 31 -10.11 -0.86 47.02
CA SER A 31 -8.90 -0.90 47.87
C SER A 31 -9.05 -0.08 49.15
N ALA A 32 -8.43 -0.54 50.24
CA ALA A 32 -8.53 0.08 51.55
C ALA A 32 -7.67 1.34 51.71
N HIS A 33 -6.53 1.42 51.02
CA HIS A 33 -5.63 2.58 51.10
C HIS A 33 -6.20 3.87 50.47
N LEU A 34 -7.37 3.79 49.82
CA LEU A 34 -8.10 4.98 49.34
C LEU A 34 -8.69 5.82 50.49
N PHE A 35 -8.66 5.29 51.73
CA PHE A 35 -9.22 5.90 52.93
C PHE A 35 -8.16 6.07 54.03
N GLU A 36 -8.18 7.22 54.71
CA GLU A 36 -7.21 7.59 55.76
C GLU A 36 -7.64 7.17 57.19
N GLY A 37 -8.81 6.53 57.37
CA GLY A 37 -9.34 6.08 58.68
C GLY A 37 -10.51 5.08 58.58
N GLU A 38 -11.04 4.61 59.71
CA GLU A 38 -12.12 3.60 59.77
C GLU A 38 -13.54 4.16 59.51
N ASP A 39 -13.78 5.46 59.72
CA ASP A 39 -15.08 6.13 59.49
C ASP A 39 -15.15 6.87 58.13
N GLY A 40 -14.45 6.35 57.11
CA GLY A 40 -14.34 7.00 55.81
C GLY A 40 -15.67 7.04 55.02
N ALA A 41 -15.99 8.20 54.44
CA ALA A 41 -17.04 8.32 53.43
C ALA A 41 -16.41 8.42 52.03
N ALA A 42 -17.06 7.82 51.04
CA ALA A 42 -16.64 7.89 49.64
C ALA A 42 -17.78 8.43 48.78
N ARG A 43 -17.43 9.06 47.65
CA ARG A 43 -18.39 9.29 46.57
C ARG A 43 -18.15 8.28 45.46
N VAL A 44 -19.20 7.59 45.04
CA VAL A 44 -19.11 6.55 44.01
C VAL A 44 -20.03 6.86 42.85
N ALA A 45 -19.56 6.60 41.64
CA ALA A 45 -20.37 6.68 40.42
C ALA A 45 -20.06 5.49 39.50
N VAL A 46 -21.04 5.09 38.70
CA VAL A 46 -20.93 4.01 37.70
C VAL A 46 -21.42 4.49 36.33
N PRO A 47 -20.93 3.93 35.22
CA PRO A 47 -21.43 4.23 33.87
C PRO A 47 -22.93 4.02 33.76
N GLY A 48 -23.64 5.00 33.21
CA GLY A 48 -25.10 4.91 33.02
C GLY A 48 -25.94 4.92 34.30
N GLY A 49 -25.32 5.06 35.48
CA GLY A 49 -25.97 4.98 36.78
C GLY A 49 -26.87 6.16 37.15
N THR A 50 -27.22 6.23 38.44
CA THR A 50 -28.11 7.27 39.01
C THR A 50 -27.40 8.58 39.36
N GLY A 51 -26.12 8.70 38.99
CA GLY A 51 -25.23 9.81 39.33
C GLY A 51 -24.29 9.46 40.49
N THR A 52 -23.56 10.44 40.98
CA THR A 52 -22.66 10.24 42.13
C THR A 52 -23.47 10.06 43.42
N ARG A 53 -23.19 9.01 44.19
CA ARG A 53 -23.81 8.73 45.50
C ARG A 53 -22.81 8.70 46.63
N SER A 54 -23.30 9.02 47.82
CA SER A 54 -22.49 8.96 49.04
C SER A 54 -22.51 7.53 49.55
N CYS A 55 -21.32 6.98 49.77
CA CYS A 55 -21.16 5.62 50.27
C CYS A 55 -20.43 5.65 51.61
N ARG A 56 -20.92 4.87 52.57
CA ARG A 56 -20.26 4.65 53.85
C ARG A 56 -19.33 3.44 53.75
N LEU A 57 -18.19 3.53 54.41
CA LEU A 57 -17.29 2.38 54.58
C LEU A 57 -17.89 1.41 55.61
N VAL A 58 -18.22 0.20 55.18
CA VAL A 58 -18.84 -0.83 56.04
C VAL A 58 -17.87 -1.93 56.47
N TRP A 59 -16.78 -2.08 55.71
CA TRP A 59 -15.67 -2.96 56.09
C TRP A 59 -14.37 -2.45 55.46
N ARG A 60 -13.27 -2.53 56.19
CA ARG A 60 -11.93 -2.16 55.70
C ARG A 60 -10.88 -3.06 56.34
N ARG A 61 -9.96 -3.56 55.52
CA ARG A 61 -8.74 -4.19 56.01
C ARG A 61 -7.54 -3.71 55.19
N TYR A 62 -6.59 -3.09 55.89
CA TYR A 62 -5.34 -2.59 55.33
C TYR A 62 -4.16 -3.06 56.17
N ASP A 63 -3.60 -4.22 55.82
CA ASP A 63 -2.40 -4.80 56.42
C ASP A 63 -1.51 -5.39 55.31
N GLU A 64 -0.40 -6.05 55.70
CA GLU A 64 0.55 -6.61 54.74
C GLU A 64 -0.10 -7.62 53.77
N SER A 65 -1.10 -8.37 54.24
CA SER A 65 -1.75 -9.45 53.50
C SER A 65 -3.01 -9.01 52.73
N CYS A 66 -3.70 -7.96 53.18
CA CYS A 66 -4.97 -7.51 52.60
C CYS A 66 -5.04 -5.99 52.46
N ASP A 67 -5.45 -5.52 51.28
CA ASP A 67 -5.73 -4.11 50.99
C ASP A 67 -7.06 -4.01 50.23
N ALA A 68 -8.15 -4.13 50.97
CA ALA A 68 -9.50 -4.12 50.42
C ALA A 68 -10.52 -3.49 51.39
N ALA A 69 -11.53 -2.85 50.82
CA ALA A 69 -12.60 -2.17 51.52
C ALA A 69 -13.94 -2.42 50.82
N LEU A 70 -15.02 -2.44 51.60
CA LEU A 70 -16.39 -2.56 51.13
C LEU A 70 -17.16 -1.31 51.50
N LEU A 71 -17.81 -0.72 50.50
CA LEU A 71 -18.64 0.46 50.62
C LEU A 71 -20.11 0.10 50.42
N GLU A 72 -20.98 0.79 51.14
CA GLU A 72 -22.43 0.71 50.98
C GLU A 72 -23.00 2.09 50.64
N ALA A 73 -23.71 2.18 49.52
CA ALA A 73 -24.36 3.40 49.06
C ALA A 73 -25.68 3.68 49.80
N ASP A 74 -25.98 4.96 50.01
CA ASP A 74 -27.24 5.45 50.59
C ASP A 74 -28.47 5.21 49.68
N GLU A 75 -28.25 5.04 48.37
CA GLU A 75 -29.23 4.66 47.36
C GLU A 75 -28.60 3.75 46.29
N ASP A 76 -29.42 3.18 45.40
CA ASP A 76 -28.95 2.34 44.29
C ASP A 76 -28.07 3.15 43.30
N LEU A 77 -26.88 2.63 43.02
CA LEU A 77 -25.91 3.23 42.10
C LEU A 77 -26.30 3.02 40.62
N VAL A 78 -27.05 1.96 40.34
CA VAL A 78 -27.59 1.62 39.02
C VAL A 78 -29.09 1.91 38.95
N ARG A 79 -29.61 2.19 37.75
CA ARG A 79 -31.03 2.56 37.55
C ARG A 79 -31.99 1.39 37.73
N ASP A 80 -31.54 0.19 37.44
CA ASP A 80 -32.27 -1.07 37.65
C ASP A 80 -31.43 -1.99 38.53
N ALA A 81 -31.83 -2.18 39.78
CA ALA A 81 -31.11 -3.01 40.74
C ALA A 81 -30.96 -4.47 40.28
N THR A 82 -31.77 -4.93 39.31
CA THR A 82 -31.68 -6.31 38.81
C THR A 82 -30.50 -6.55 37.87
N THR A 83 -29.82 -5.52 37.38
CA THR A 83 -28.65 -5.66 36.48
C THR A 83 -27.38 -6.07 37.24
N CYS A 84 -27.34 -5.82 38.55
CA CYS A 84 -26.18 -6.06 39.40
C CYS A 84 -26.53 -6.89 40.62
N ARG A 85 -26.85 -8.19 40.47
CA ARG A 85 -27.12 -9.09 41.60
C ARG A 85 -25.86 -9.74 42.16
N MET A 86 -25.75 -9.85 43.48
CA MET A 86 -24.66 -10.57 44.15
C MET A 86 -24.51 -12.03 43.68
N SER A 87 -25.61 -12.71 43.35
CA SER A 87 -25.61 -14.11 42.91
C SER A 87 -24.89 -14.36 41.57
N ASP A 88 -24.67 -13.31 40.78
CA ASP A 88 -23.96 -13.44 39.50
C ASP A 88 -22.44 -13.50 39.69
N VAL A 89 -21.92 -13.06 40.85
CA VAL A 89 -20.47 -13.01 41.11
C VAL A 89 -19.97 -14.40 41.51
N ARG A 90 -19.13 -14.99 40.66
CA ARG A 90 -18.44 -16.25 40.95
C ARG A 90 -17.04 -15.99 41.50
N TRP A 91 -16.74 -16.55 42.66
CA TRP A 91 -15.50 -16.30 43.39
C TRP A 91 -14.53 -17.45 43.14
N GLY A 92 -13.34 -17.17 42.61
CA GLY A 92 -12.35 -18.19 42.27
C GLY A 92 -11.04 -18.06 43.03
N ARG A 93 -10.37 -19.18 43.28
CA ARG A 93 -8.97 -19.22 43.71
C ARG A 93 -8.16 -20.14 42.81
N THR A 94 -7.00 -19.68 42.37
CA THR A 94 -6.09 -20.49 41.57
C THR A 94 -5.36 -21.51 42.45
N THR A 95 -5.15 -22.71 41.94
CA THR A 95 -4.36 -23.75 42.62
C THR A 95 -3.05 -23.99 41.87
N GLY A 96 -1.95 -24.06 42.61
CA GLY A 96 -0.61 -24.22 42.06
C GLY A 96 0.05 -22.92 41.57
N LEU A 97 1.32 -23.03 41.15
CA LEU A 97 2.15 -21.88 40.77
C LEU A 97 2.21 -21.65 39.25
N ALA A 98 1.49 -22.47 38.47
CA ALA A 98 1.44 -22.35 37.03
C ALA A 98 0.87 -20.98 36.63
N ALA A 99 1.39 -20.39 35.56
CA ALA A 99 0.89 -19.11 35.05
C ALA A 99 -0.46 -19.30 34.34
N TRP A 100 -1.37 -18.34 34.55
CA TRP A 100 -2.72 -18.32 34.00
C TRP A 100 -2.84 -17.17 33.02
N GLU A 101 -2.99 -17.49 31.73
CA GLU A 101 -3.07 -16.50 30.66
C GLU A 101 -4.49 -15.93 30.54
N ASN A 102 -4.61 -14.75 29.91
CA ASN A 102 -5.87 -14.06 29.66
C ASN A 102 -6.66 -13.68 30.93
N CYS A 103 -5.97 -13.30 32.00
CA CYS A 103 -6.59 -12.69 33.17
C CYS A 103 -6.76 -11.18 32.93
N GLU A 104 -7.84 -10.60 33.44
CA GLU A 104 -8.23 -9.22 33.10
C GLU A 104 -8.67 -8.39 34.32
N ALA A 105 -8.37 -7.09 34.32
CA ALA A 105 -8.91 -6.14 35.28
C ALA A 105 -9.30 -4.83 34.59
N VAL A 106 -10.49 -4.30 34.90
CA VAL A 106 -11.03 -3.06 34.30
C VAL A 106 -11.27 -2.02 35.39
N GLY A 107 -10.80 -0.79 35.16
CA GLY A 107 -10.92 0.32 36.12
C GLY A 107 -10.73 1.69 35.46
N TYR A 108 -10.57 2.73 36.27
CA TYR A 108 -10.46 4.14 35.86
C TYR A 108 -9.08 4.72 36.19
N PRO A 109 -8.03 4.47 35.38
CA PRO A 109 -6.76 5.14 35.59
C PRO A 109 -6.88 6.62 35.22
N ARG A 110 -6.14 7.47 35.93
CA ARG A 110 -6.15 8.93 35.72
C ARG A 110 -5.68 9.34 34.32
N ILE A 111 -4.89 8.51 33.64
CA ILE A 111 -4.45 8.78 32.26
C ILE A 111 -5.63 8.82 31.28
N SER A 112 -6.73 8.14 31.60
CA SER A 112 -7.94 8.09 30.78
C SER A 112 -8.86 9.31 30.97
N LEU A 113 -8.36 10.39 31.60
CA LEU A 113 -9.06 11.67 31.68
C LEU A 113 -8.98 12.39 30.32
N ARG A 114 -10.06 12.34 29.51
CA ARG A 114 -10.19 13.23 28.34
C ARG A 114 -10.36 14.68 28.82
N ASP A 115 -9.56 15.57 28.27
CA ASP A 115 -9.53 17.02 28.56
C ASP A 115 -9.39 17.37 30.06
N GLY A 116 -8.82 16.46 30.85
CA GLY A 116 -8.55 16.65 32.28
C GLY A 116 -9.78 16.65 33.21
N THR A 117 -10.99 16.41 32.70
CA THR A 117 -12.22 16.57 33.50
C THR A 117 -13.17 15.36 33.53
N ARG A 118 -13.11 14.43 32.57
CA ARG A 118 -13.97 13.22 32.55
C ARG A 118 -13.14 11.92 32.48
N PRO A 119 -13.16 11.07 33.53
CA PRO A 119 -12.41 9.83 33.55
C PRO A 119 -13.12 8.74 32.74
N ASP A 120 -12.34 7.97 31.98
CA ASP A 120 -12.81 6.82 31.19
C ASP A 120 -12.22 5.49 31.69
N THR A 121 -12.81 4.36 31.31
CA THR A 121 -12.34 3.02 31.71
C THR A 121 -11.15 2.55 30.87
N GLU A 122 -10.29 1.74 31.48
CA GLU A 122 -9.19 1.03 30.80
C GLU A 122 -9.17 -0.44 31.23
N GLN A 123 -8.86 -1.33 30.29
CA GLN A 123 -8.82 -2.78 30.52
C GLN A 123 -7.39 -3.31 30.42
N ILE A 124 -6.91 -3.88 31.53
CA ILE A 124 -5.63 -4.59 31.58
C ILE A 124 -5.88 -6.07 31.33
N VAL A 125 -5.30 -6.62 30.26
CA VAL A 125 -5.27 -8.07 29.99
C VAL A 125 -3.84 -8.58 30.09
N GLY A 126 -3.65 -9.68 30.80
CA GLY A 126 -2.32 -10.17 31.13
C GLY A 126 -2.27 -11.63 31.56
N THR A 127 -1.07 -12.08 31.87
CA THR A 127 -0.85 -13.40 32.47
C THR A 127 -0.74 -13.24 33.98
N LEU A 128 -1.68 -13.83 34.70
CA LEU A 128 -1.60 -13.97 36.16
C LEU A 128 -0.48 -14.96 36.49
N LYS A 129 0.43 -14.55 37.37
CA LYS A 129 1.54 -15.38 37.84
C LYS A 129 1.40 -15.62 39.34
N PRO A 130 0.66 -16.67 39.76
CA PRO A 130 0.45 -16.98 41.18
C PRO A 130 1.75 -17.26 41.93
N GLY A 131 2.82 -17.65 41.23
CA GLY A 131 4.16 -17.85 41.79
C GLY A 131 4.96 -16.58 42.08
N SER A 132 4.48 -15.41 41.64
CA SER A 132 5.12 -14.11 41.90
C SER A 132 4.50 -13.46 43.15
N SER A 133 5.30 -12.76 43.95
CA SER A 133 4.88 -12.11 45.21
C SER A 133 4.21 -13.05 46.24
N VAL A 134 4.45 -14.38 46.14
CA VAL A 134 3.90 -15.42 47.03
C VAL A 134 4.16 -15.16 48.51
N LEU A 135 5.35 -14.69 48.87
CA LEU A 135 5.72 -14.38 50.26
C LEU A 135 4.91 -13.22 50.85
N ARG A 136 4.36 -12.35 50.00
CA ARG A 136 3.45 -11.26 50.39
C ARG A 136 1.98 -11.65 50.21
N GLY A 137 1.70 -12.86 49.73
CA GLY A 137 0.35 -13.36 49.49
C GLY A 137 -0.44 -12.56 48.45
N ARG A 138 0.23 -11.92 47.47
CA ARG A 138 -0.43 -11.13 46.40
C ARG A 138 -0.39 -11.87 45.08
N TYR A 139 -1.39 -11.63 44.25
CA TYR A 139 -1.35 -11.97 42.84
C TYR A 139 -0.64 -10.89 42.04
N VAL A 140 0.09 -11.32 41.01
CA VAL A 140 0.75 -10.42 40.06
C VAL A 140 0.20 -10.73 38.67
N LEU A 141 -0.36 -9.71 38.04
CA LEU A 141 -0.77 -9.74 36.64
C LEU A 141 0.30 -9.03 35.80
N ASP A 142 0.98 -9.79 34.92
CA ASP A 142 1.89 -9.22 33.93
C ASP A 142 1.07 -8.80 32.73
N SER A 143 0.95 -7.49 32.50
CA SER A 143 0.20 -6.95 31.38
C SER A 143 0.78 -7.45 30.05
N SER A 144 -0.07 -7.92 29.15
CA SER A 144 0.29 -8.33 27.78
C SER A 144 0.66 -7.13 26.88
N HIS A 145 0.36 -5.92 27.36
CA HIS A 145 0.57 -4.63 26.71
C HIS A 145 1.50 -3.75 27.57
N ALA A 146 2.18 -2.80 26.94
CA ALA A 146 3.00 -1.83 27.67
C ALA A 146 2.10 -0.90 28.53
N PRO A 147 2.55 -0.50 29.73
CA PRO A 147 1.79 0.44 30.55
C PRO A 147 1.68 1.80 29.84
N PRO A 148 0.57 2.53 30.03
CA PRO A 148 0.39 3.84 29.40
C PRO A 148 1.46 4.84 29.88
N PRO A 149 1.75 5.90 29.10
CA PRO A 149 2.73 6.92 29.49
C PRO A 149 2.30 7.63 30.78
N ALA A 150 3.24 7.93 31.68
CA ALA A 150 2.92 8.55 32.96
C ALA A 150 2.35 9.97 32.79
N ALA A 151 1.22 10.26 33.44
CA ALA A 151 0.54 11.55 33.36
C ALA A 151 1.34 12.66 34.09
N GLY A 152 2.24 13.33 33.37
CA GLY A 152 2.74 14.68 33.63
C GLY A 152 3.56 14.94 34.91
N THR A 153 3.62 14.00 35.87
CA THR A 153 4.33 14.18 37.14
C THR A 153 5.44 13.13 37.26
N PRO A 154 6.72 13.52 37.35
CA PRO A 154 7.83 12.57 37.47
C PRO A 154 7.65 11.68 38.71
N GLY A 155 7.52 10.37 38.49
CA GLY A 155 7.34 9.37 39.56
C GLY A 155 5.90 9.02 39.91
N ALA A 156 4.89 9.61 39.26
CA ALA A 156 3.50 9.16 39.40
C ALA A 156 3.24 7.87 38.61
N SER A 157 2.50 6.93 39.21
CA SER A 157 2.10 5.70 38.52
C SER A 157 1.17 6.02 37.33
N PRO A 158 1.40 5.44 36.14
CA PRO A 158 0.50 5.55 35.00
C PRO A 158 -0.84 4.84 35.25
N TRP A 159 -0.89 3.89 36.19
CA TRP A 159 -2.10 3.19 36.62
C TRP A 159 -2.76 3.84 37.83
N GLN A 160 -2.32 5.02 38.27
CA GLN A 160 -2.93 5.73 39.38
C GLN A 160 -4.43 5.89 39.14
N GLY A 161 -5.26 5.30 40.01
CA GLY A 161 -6.72 5.20 39.84
C GLY A 161 -7.24 3.79 39.58
N MET A 162 -6.40 2.82 39.18
CA MET A 162 -6.79 1.41 39.00
C MET A 162 -6.97 0.64 40.32
N SER A 163 -6.41 1.14 41.42
CA SER A 163 -6.55 0.53 42.75
C SER A 163 -8.03 0.36 43.11
N GLY A 164 -8.43 -0.89 43.33
CA GLY A 164 -9.78 -1.35 43.62
C GLY A 164 -10.50 -2.00 42.44
N ALA A 165 -9.89 -2.07 41.25
CA ALA A 165 -10.44 -2.80 40.10
C ALA A 165 -10.50 -4.32 40.37
N ALA A 166 -11.55 -4.97 39.88
CA ALA A 166 -11.73 -6.41 40.00
C ALA A 166 -10.90 -7.18 38.96
N LEU A 167 -10.18 -8.21 39.40
CA LEU A 167 -9.33 -9.07 38.58
C LEU A 167 -10.01 -10.43 38.33
N PHE A 168 -10.16 -10.81 37.06
CA PHE A 168 -10.85 -12.02 36.65
C PHE A 168 -9.95 -13.01 35.91
N ALA A 169 -10.24 -14.30 36.06
CA ALA A 169 -9.71 -15.39 35.22
C ALA A 169 -10.90 -16.20 34.69
N GLY A 170 -11.21 -16.04 33.40
CA GLY A 170 -12.51 -16.46 32.87
C GLY A 170 -13.66 -15.87 33.71
N GLU A 171 -14.74 -16.60 33.94
CA GLU A 171 -15.90 -16.06 34.66
C GLU A 171 -15.70 -15.82 36.17
N TYR A 172 -14.53 -16.14 36.71
CA TYR A 172 -14.26 -16.07 38.15
C TYR A 172 -13.57 -14.76 38.54
N LEU A 173 -14.15 -14.03 39.49
CA LEU A 173 -13.47 -12.97 40.22
C LEU A 173 -12.41 -13.63 41.10
N ILE A 174 -11.14 -13.30 40.90
CA ILE A 174 -10.01 -13.91 41.59
C ILE A 174 -9.21 -12.92 42.42
N GLY A 175 -9.38 -11.61 42.25
CA GLY A 175 -8.71 -10.63 43.10
C GLY A 175 -9.18 -9.18 42.97
N VAL A 176 -8.62 -8.32 43.80
CA VAL A 176 -8.82 -6.86 43.78
C VAL A 176 -7.47 -6.17 43.59
N VAL A 177 -7.32 -5.40 42.52
CA VAL A 177 -6.09 -4.65 42.23
C VAL A 177 -5.77 -3.72 43.41
N SER A 178 -4.57 -3.78 43.95
CA SER A 178 -4.15 -2.96 45.10
C SER A 178 -2.97 -2.04 44.82
N GLY A 179 -2.23 -2.26 43.73
CA GLY A 179 -1.16 -1.34 43.33
C GLY A 179 -0.37 -1.84 42.14
N ASP A 180 0.63 -1.06 41.74
CA ASP A 180 1.49 -1.36 40.60
C ASP A 180 2.95 -1.04 40.95
N PRO A 181 3.83 -2.05 41.06
CA PRO A 181 5.19 -1.83 41.52
C PRO A 181 6.03 -1.10 40.47
N GLY A 182 6.40 0.15 40.74
CA GLY A 182 7.19 1.00 39.82
C GLY A 182 8.57 0.44 39.45
N GLN A 183 9.12 -0.50 40.23
CA GLN A 183 10.39 -1.20 39.92
C GLN A 183 10.32 -2.05 38.64
N TRP A 184 9.12 -2.35 38.14
CA TRP A 184 8.88 -3.07 36.89
C TRP A 184 8.39 -2.14 35.78
N ALA A 185 8.76 -0.86 35.84
CA ALA A 185 8.30 0.18 34.93
C ALA A 185 6.77 0.21 34.78
N HIS A 186 6.03 -0.15 35.84
CA HIS A 186 4.57 -0.24 35.89
C HIS A 186 3.92 -1.27 34.94
N ALA A 187 4.69 -2.19 34.35
CA ALA A 187 4.17 -3.25 33.46
C ALA A 187 3.44 -4.39 34.21
N ARG A 188 3.36 -4.29 35.54
CA ARG A 188 2.76 -5.27 36.44
C ARG A 188 1.75 -4.60 37.35
N VAL A 189 0.67 -5.31 37.63
CA VAL A 189 -0.32 -4.90 38.61
C VAL A 189 -0.43 -5.99 39.69
N GLU A 190 -0.35 -5.57 40.94
CA GLU A 190 -0.55 -6.43 42.10
C GLU A 190 -2.02 -6.39 42.52
N ALA A 191 -2.56 -7.55 42.84
CA ALA A 191 -3.92 -7.72 43.33
C ALA A 191 -3.96 -8.57 44.61
N VAL A 192 -4.88 -8.23 45.50
CA VAL A 192 -5.25 -9.05 46.67
C VAL A 192 -6.03 -10.26 46.15
N PRO A 193 -5.62 -11.50 46.45
CA PRO A 193 -6.42 -12.66 46.11
C PRO A 193 -7.79 -12.57 46.79
N ILE A 194 -8.86 -12.81 46.03
CA ILE A 194 -10.22 -12.64 46.54
C ILE A 194 -10.53 -13.63 47.69
N SER A 195 -9.85 -14.77 47.70
CA SER A 195 -9.92 -15.78 48.76
C SER A 195 -9.52 -15.22 50.13
N VAL A 196 -8.63 -14.22 50.18
CA VAL A 196 -8.24 -13.55 51.42
C VAL A 196 -9.35 -12.61 51.93
N VAL A 197 -10.06 -11.95 51.02
CA VAL A 197 -11.15 -11.03 51.35
C VAL A 197 -12.39 -11.80 51.83
N VAL A 198 -12.81 -12.83 51.10
CA VAL A 198 -14.02 -13.61 51.46
C VAL A 198 -13.84 -14.47 52.71
N ALA A 199 -12.61 -14.75 53.13
CA ALA A 199 -12.33 -15.46 54.38
C ALA A 199 -12.43 -14.56 55.64
N ASP A 200 -12.49 -13.23 55.47
CA ASP A 200 -12.59 -12.29 56.59
C ASP A 200 -14.00 -12.27 57.17
N ALA A 201 -14.13 -12.58 58.47
CA ALA A 201 -15.43 -12.64 59.14
C ALA A 201 -16.16 -11.28 59.19
N GLY A 202 -15.42 -10.16 59.15
CA GLY A 202 -16.00 -8.82 59.07
C GLY A 202 -16.64 -8.58 57.71
N PHE A 203 -15.94 -8.96 56.64
CA PHE A 203 -16.44 -8.86 55.26
C PHE A 203 -17.69 -9.73 55.05
N GLN A 204 -17.64 -11.00 55.49
CA GLN A 204 -18.78 -11.91 55.38
C GLN A 204 -20.04 -11.36 56.08
N ARG A 205 -19.90 -10.81 57.28
CA ARG A 205 -21.03 -10.19 58.00
C ARG A 205 -21.58 -8.98 57.28
N ALA A 206 -20.72 -8.13 56.72
CA ALA A 206 -21.14 -6.94 55.99
C ALA A 206 -21.91 -7.31 54.70
N VAL A 207 -21.41 -8.27 53.92
CA VAL A 207 -22.09 -8.76 52.71
C VAL A 207 -23.38 -9.51 53.05
N GLU A 208 -23.40 -10.35 54.09
CA GLU A 208 -24.60 -11.08 54.52
C GLU A 208 -25.68 -10.11 55.04
N ALA A 209 -25.30 -9.07 55.80
CA ALA A 209 -26.24 -8.06 56.27
C ALA A 209 -26.87 -7.23 55.14
N ALA A 210 -26.13 -6.97 54.07
CA ALA A 210 -26.56 -6.10 52.98
C ALA A 210 -27.19 -6.85 51.78
N ALA A 211 -26.75 -8.08 51.50
CA ALA A 211 -27.19 -8.85 50.32
C ALA A 211 -27.70 -10.27 50.65
N GLY A 212 -27.71 -10.69 51.93
CA GLY A 212 -28.27 -11.98 52.36
C GLY A 212 -27.53 -13.22 51.88
N LEU A 213 -26.29 -13.08 51.37
CA LEU A 213 -25.48 -14.17 50.83
C LEU A 213 -24.09 -14.19 51.48
N ARG A 214 -23.54 -15.40 51.67
CA ARG A 214 -22.16 -15.59 52.12
C ARG A 214 -21.26 -16.00 50.94
N PRO A 215 -20.28 -15.19 50.55
CA PRO A 215 -19.40 -15.51 49.43
C PRO A 215 -18.37 -16.59 49.80
N GLU A 216 -18.18 -17.58 48.92
CA GLU A 216 -17.20 -18.66 49.07
C GLU A 216 -16.41 -18.84 47.76
N ALA A 217 -15.07 -18.92 47.85
CA ALA A 217 -14.19 -19.05 46.69
C ALA A 217 -13.90 -20.51 46.33
N VAL A 218 -14.14 -20.88 45.06
CA VAL A 218 -13.92 -22.24 44.54
C VAL A 218 -12.57 -22.38 43.82
N GLU A 219 -11.99 -23.58 43.83
CA GLU A 219 -10.74 -23.89 43.13
C GLU A 219 -10.94 -24.08 41.63
N ILE A 220 -9.99 -23.58 40.83
CA ILE A 220 -9.99 -23.71 39.36
C ILE A 220 -8.69 -24.35 38.84
N GLY A 221 -8.74 -25.27 37.84
CA GLY A 221 -7.58 -26.03 37.25
C GLY A 221 -7.40 -25.90 35.72
N ARG A 222 -6.26 -26.38 35.14
CA ARG A 222 -5.81 -26.19 33.71
C ARG A 222 -6.12 -27.41 32.78
N PRO A 223 -6.40 -27.28 31.46
CA PRO A 223 -6.65 -28.42 30.53
C PRO A 223 -5.40 -28.91 29.74
N ALA A 224 -5.36 -30.18 29.27
CA ALA A 224 -4.18 -30.89 28.68
C ALA A 224 -4.41 -31.52 27.26
N PRO A 225 -3.36 -31.85 26.45
CA PRO A 225 -3.45 -32.31 25.04
C PRO A 225 -3.30 -33.84 24.82
N GLN A 226 -3.83 -34.39 23.71
CA GLN A 226 -3.78 -35.83 23.31
C GLN A 226 -3.11 -36.09 21.93
N VAL A 227 -2.45 -37.26 21.77
CA VAL A 227 -1.68 -37.75 20.60
C VAL A 227 -2.07 -39.21 20.25
N GLY A 228 -2.18 -39.56 18.95
CA GLY A 228 -2.18 -40.93 18.36
C GLY A 228 -3.02 -40.99 17.05
N HIS A 229 -2.51 -41.33 15.84
CA HIS A 229 -2.06 -42.66 15.37
C HIS A 229 -1.21 -42.60 14.06
N GLU A 230 -0.21 -43.48 13.99
CA GLU A 230 0.45 -44.17 12.84
C GLU A 230 0.95 -43.43 11.58
N ALA A 231 2.29 -43.46 11.41
CA ALA A 231 3.03 -43.16 10.20
C ALA A 231 3.20 -44.40 9.30
N SER A 232 2.88 -44.24 8.02
CA SER A 232 3.32 -45.11 6.91
C SER A 232 4.58 -44.49 6.29
N ALA A 233 5.61 -45.30 6.05
CA ALA A 233 6.85 -44.88 5.42
C ALA A 233 6.67 -44.72 3.90
N SER A 234 6.86 -43.51 3.36
CA SER A 234 6.98 -43.23 1.92
C SER A 234 8.44 -42.96 1.52
N ARG A 235 8.89 -43.49 0.37
CA ARG A 235 10.23 -43.33 -0.19
C ARG A 235 10.30 -42.12 -1.15
N GLU A 236 11.52 -41.71 -1.49
CA GLU A 236 11.84 -40.57 -2.37
C GLU A 236 11.16 -40.68 -3.75
N GLY A 237 10.47 -39.62 -4.18
CA GLY A 237 9.87 -39.53 -5.52
C GLY A 237 8.59 -40.35 -5.74
N ASP A 238 7.94 -40.85 -4.67
CA ASP A 238 6.72 -41.64 -4.79
C ASP A 238 5.58 -40.82 -5.42
N TRP A 239 5.08 -41.30 -6.55
CA TRP A 239 3.86 -40.83 -7.19
C TRP A 239 2.67 -41.31 -6.38
N LEU A 240 1.88 -40.38 -5.85
CA LEU A 240 0.72 -40.65 -5.03
C LEU A 240 -0.56 -40.37 -5.84
N PRO A 241 -1.60 -41.21 -5.77
CA PRO A 241 -2.91 -40.85 -6.29
C PRO A 241 -3.40 -39.55 -5.65
N VAL A 242 -3.92 -38.61 -6.46
CA VAL A 242 -4.45 -37.33 -5.94
C VAL A 242 -5.57 -37.57 -4.91
N ALA A 243 -6.34 -38.65 -5.06
CA ALA A 243 -7.35 -39.06 -4.10
C ALA A 243 -6.82 -39.35 -2.68
N ASP A 244 -5.53 -39.73 -2.57
CA ASP A 244 -4.87 -40.04 -1.30
C ASP A 244 -4.01 -38.87 -0.78
N ALA A 245 -3.97 -37.75 -1.51
CA ALA A 245 -3.19 -36.58 -1.14
C ALA A 245 -3.78 -35.87 0.09
N HIS A 246 -2.91 -35.47 1.03
CA HIS A 246 -3.31 -34.71 2.21
C HIS A 246 -2.79 -33.26 2.13
N PRO A 247 -3.63 -32.23 2.38
CA PRO A 247 -3.28 -30.83 2.14
C PRO A 247 -2.00 -30.36 2.86
N VAL A 248 -1.77 -30.84 4.08
CA VAL A 248 -0.57 -30.48 4.87
C VAL A 248 0.73 -30.96 4.19
N SER A 249 0.71 -32.11 3.50
CA SER A 249 1.89 -32.62 2.79
C SER A 249 2.26 -31.75 1.58
N PHE A 250 1.31 -30.96 1.09
CA PHE A 250 1.43 -30.10 -0.09
C PHE A 250 1.50 -28.60 0.26
N GLY A 251 1.97 -28.25 1.46
CA GLY A 251 2.28 -26.86 1.82
C GLY A 251 1.18 -26.09 2.53
N VAL A 252 0.03 -26.72 2.81
CA VAL A 252 -1.03 -26.07 3.60
C VAL A 252 -0.63 -26.05 5.07
N HIS A 253 -0.56 -24.84 5.65
CA HIS A 253 -0.31 -24.68 7.07
C HIS A 253 -1.47 -25.24 7.91
N ARG A 254 -1.11 -25.84 9.05
CA ARG A 254 -2.09 -26.31 10.05
C ARG A 254 -2.84 -25.13 10.63
N ALA A 255 -4.14 -25.29 10.83
CA ALA A 255 -4.96 -24.29 11.51
C ALA A 255 -4.75 -24.35 13.04
N PRO A 256 -5.10 -23.30 13.80
CA PRO A 256 -5.07 -23.33 15.26
C PRO A 256 -5.84 -24.54 15.82
N ASP A 257 -5.33 -25.15 16.89
CA ASP A 257 -5.94 -26.34 17.49
C ASP A 257 -7.36 -26.04 18.01
N ALA A 258 -8.32 -26.86 17.61
CA ALA A 258 -9.69 -26.88 18.14
C ALA A 258 -10.11 -28.34 18.38
N ALA A 259 -10.67 -28.64 19.56
CA ALA A 259 -11.05 -30.01 19.93
C ALA A 259 -12.06 -30.59 18.93
N ASP A 260 -11.90 -31.86 18.56
CA ASP A 260 -12.74 -32.59 17.61
C ASP A 260 -12.76 -32.03 16.16
N HIS A 261 -11.83 -31.14 15.81
CA HIS A 261 -11.66 -30.61 14.45
C HIS A 261 -10.34 -31.04 13.80
N PRO A 262 -10.31 -31.26 12.47
CA PRO A 262 -9.11 -31.70 11.74
C PRO A 262 -7.99 -30.64 11.70
N ASP A 263 -6.76 -31.07 11.44
CA ASP A 263 -5.52 -30.26 11.38
C ASP A 263 -5.57 -29.05 10.42
N VAL A 264 -6.56 -29.03 9.51
CA VAL A 264 -6.85 -27.91 8.61
C VAL A 264 -8.35 -27.59 8.70
N VAL A 265 -8.71 -26.32 8.51
CA VAL A 265 -10.13 -25.93 8.39
C VAL A 265 -10.73 -26.44 7.08
N GLU A 266 -12.06 -26.59 7.05
CA GLU A 266 -12.79 -26.84 5.81
C GLU A 266 -12.48 -25.73 4.79
N TYR A 267 -12.30 -26.09 3.52
CA TYR A 267 -12.03 -25.11 2.49
C TYR A 267 -13.26 -24.23 2.26
N VAL A 268 -13.06 -22.91 2.37
CA VAL A 268 -14.04 -21.94 1.92
C VAL A 268 -13.75 -21.63 0.46
N PRO A 269 -14.73 -21.82 -0.45
CA PRO A 269 -14.56 -21.48 -1.85
C PRO A 269 -14.14 -20.04 -2.04
N ARG A 270 -13.14 -19.83 -2.88
CA ARG A 270 -12.58 -18.53 -3.23
C ARG A 270 -13.08 -18.10 -4.60
N ARG A 271 -13.16 -16.79 -4.85
CA ARG A 271 -13.58 -16.23 -6.15
C ARG A 271 -12.67 -16.72 -7.29
N VAL A 272 -11.40 -16.96 -6.98
CA VAL A 272 -10.41 -17.45 -7.95
C VAL A 272 -10.60 -18.91 -8.34
N ASP A 273 -11.39 -19.69 -7.59
CA ASP A 273 -11.54 -21.13 -7.85
C ASP A 273 -12.05 -21.43 -9.25
N ALA A 274 -13.00 -20.64 -9.75
CA ALA A 274 -13.50 -20.79 -11.12
C ALA A 274 -12.42 -20.53 -12.18
N GLN A 275 -11.49 -19.61 -11.90
CA GLN A 275 -10.35 -19.34 -12.80
C GLN A 275 -9.32 -20.46 -12.71
N VAL A 276 -9.03 -20.95 -11.50
CA VAL A 276 -8.14 -22.11 -11.29
C VAL A 276 -8.68 -23.33 -12.03
N ASP A 277 -9.96 -23.64 -11.85
CA ASP A 277 -10.62 -24.80 -12.47
C ASP A 277 -10.58 -24.69 -14.00
N ALA A 278 -10.97 -23.54 -14.58
CA ALA A 278 -10.90 -23.34 -16.04
C ALA A 278 -9.48 -23.47 -16.62
N ARG A 279 -8.45 -23.03 -15.88
CA ARG A 279 -7.05 -23.15 -16.31
C ARG A 279 -6.55 -24.59 -16.19
N LEU A 280 -6.95 -25.31 -15.13
CA LEU A 280 -6.61 -26.73 -14.98
C LEU A 280 -7.28 -27.60 -16.04
N GLU A 281 -8.53 -27.31 -16.40
CA GLU A 281 -9.24 -27.97 -17.51
C GLU A 281 -8.48 -27.78 -18.84
N ALA A 282 -8.03 -26.56 -19.15
CA ALA A 282 -7.24 -26.29 -20.37
C ALA A 282 -5.87 -27.02 -20.36
N LEU A 283 -5.21 -27.06 -19.20
CA LEU A 283 -3.93 -27.76 -19.02
C LEU A 283 -4.08 -29.29 -19.03
N ALA A 284 -5.28 -29.82 -18.75
CA ALA A 284 -5.55 -31.25 -18.75
C ALA A 284 -5.29 -31.90 -20.12
N GLU A 285 -5.56 -31.16 -21.20
CA GLU A 285 -5.42 -31.61 -22.60
C GLU A 285 -4.02 -31.34 -23.16
N THR A 286 -3.39 -30.25 -22.74
CA THR A 286 -2.18 -29.70 -23.38
C THR A 286 -0.90 -29.88 -22.55
N GLY A 287 -1.01 -30.21 -21.27
CA GLY A 287 0.08 -30.09 -20.31
C GLY A 287 0.43 -28.62 -20.05
N GLY A 288 1.41 -28.36 -19.19
CA GLY A 288 1.83 -26.99 -18.86
C GLY A 288 1.81 -26.70 -17.37
N MET A 289 2.00 -25.44 -17.02
CA MET A 289 2.17 -25.02 -15.63
C MET A 289 1.06 -24.05 -15.21
N LEU A 290 0.47 -24.27 -14.03
CA LEU A 290 -0.36 -23.30 -13.33
C LEU A 290 0.42 -22.75 -12.13
N LEU A 291 0.53 -21.43 -12.07
CA LEU A 291 1.19 -20.70 -10.99
C LEU A 291 0.16 -19.87 -10.22
N LEU A 292 0.01 -20.13 -8.93
CA LEU A 292 -0.74 -19.25 -8.03
C LEU A 292 0.18 -18.28 -7.31
N THR A 293 -0.10 -16.99 -7.46
CA THR A 293 0.63 -15.89 -6.83
C THR A 293 -0.19 -15.24 -5.73
N GLY A 294 0.41 -14.46 -4.83
CA GLY A 294 -0.28 -13.85 -3.69
C GLY A 294 0.57 -13.73 -2.43
N ASP A 295 0.12 -12.93 -1.47
CA ASP A 295 0.88 -12.61 -0.25
C ASP A 295 1.18 -13.86 0.59
N SER A 296 2.20 -13.76 1.45
CA SER A 296 2.51 -14.84 2.40
C SER A 296 1.27 -15.16 3.25
N ALA A 297 0.99 -16.44 3.41
CA ALA A 297 -0.21 -16.93 4.09
C ALA A 297 -1.58 -16.45 3.54
N ALA A 298 -1.67 -15.98 2.28
CA ALA A 298 -2.95 -15.65 1.63
C ALA A 298 -3.86 -16.87 1.33
N GLY A 299 -3.33 -18.08 1.47
CA GLY A 299 -4.03 -19.35 1.22
C GLY A 299 -3.73 -20.03 -0.12
N LYS A 300 -2.65 -19.63 -0.82
CA LYS A 300 -2.27 -20.12 -2.17
C LYS A 300 -2.21 -21.65 -2.28
N SER A 301 -1.40 -22.28 -1.42
CA SER A 301 -1.23 -23.74 -1.43
C SER A 301 -2.54 -24.46 -1.12
N ARG A 302 -3.45 -23.86 -0.32
CA ARG A 302 -4.76 -24.47 -0.07
C ARG A 302 -5.69 -24.35 -1.28
N ALA A 303 -5.77 -23.18 -1.92
CA ALA A 303 -6.61 -22.98 -3.09
C ALA A 303 -6.18 -23.87 -4.27
N LEU A 304 -4.86 -23.97 -4.53
CA LEU A 304 -4.33 -24.82 -5.59
C LEU A 304 -4.55 -26.32 -5.31
N PHE A 305 -4.44 -26.73 -4.05
CA PHE A 305 -4.64 -28.12 -3.65
C PHE A 305 -6.10 -28.55 -3.90
N GLU A 306 -7.05 -27.69 -3.54
CA GLU A 306 -8.47 -27.96 -3.73
C GLU A 306 -8.84 -27.97 -5.22
N GLY A 307 -8.24 -27.09 -6.03
CA GLY A 307 -8.34 -27.14 -7.49
C GLY A 307 -7.79 -28.44 -8.08
N MET A 308 -6.62 -28.90 -7.62
CA MET A 308 -6.04 -30.18 -8.04
C MET A 308 -6.99 -31.36 -7.75
N VAL A 309 -7.55 -31.43 -6.53
CA VAL A 309 -8.45 -32.53 -6.13
C VAL A 309 -9.75 -32.51 -6.93
N ARG A 310 -10.31 -31.34 -7.25
CA ARG A 310 -11.53 -31.21 -8.06
C ARG A 310 -11.33 -31.65 -9.51
N ASN A 311 -10.21 -31.27 -10.13
CA ASN A 311 -9.99 -31.42 -11.58
C ASN A 311 -9.20 -32.67 -11.97
N PHE A 312 -8.37 -33.21 -11.06
CA PHE A 312 -7.42 -34.28 -11.38
C PHE A 312 -7.43 -35.44 -10.39
N ARG A 313 -8.60 -35.75 -9.82
CA ARG A 313 -8.75 -36.79 -8.79
C ARG A 313 -8.19 -38.17 -9.19
N ASP A 314 -8.27 -38.50 -10.47
CA ASP A 314 -7.84 -39.79 -11.02
C ASP A 314 -6.35 -39.83 -11.47
N ARG A 315 -5.63 -38.71 -11.31
CA ARG A 315 -4.21 -38.59 -11.69
C ARG A 315 -3.29 -38.86 -10.50
N SER A 316 -2.00 -39.05 -10.78
CA SER A 316 -0.96 -39.19 -9.76
C SER A 316 -0.15 -37.89 -9.62
N VAL A 317 0.12 -37.47 -8.38
CA VAL A 317 0.90 -36.28 -8.05
C VAL A 317 2.22 -36.63 -7.36
N CYS A 318 3.28 -35.93 -7.71
CA CYS A 318 4.58 -35.98 -7.04
C CYS A 318 4.97 -34.59 -6.54
N LYS A 319 5.35 -34.48 -5.26
CA LYS A 319 5.99 -33.30 -4.69
C LYS A 319 7.47 -33.60 -4.47
N PRO A 320 8.37 -33.17 -5.37
CA PRO A 320 9.80 -33.37 -5.18
C PRO A 320 10.33 -32.53 -4.01
N ASP A 321 11.36 -33.07 -3.35
CA ASP A 321 12.14 -32.29 -2.38
C ASP A 321 12.85 -31.13 -3.10
N PRO A 322 12.87 -29.90 -2.57
CA PRO A 322 13.50 -28.75 -3.23
C PRO A 322 14.99 -28.93 -3.55
N ASP A 323 15.69 -29.81 -2.83
CA ASP A 323 17.13 -30.03 -3.02
C ASP A 323 17.45 -31.17 -4.00
N VAL A 324 16.45 -31.80 -4.61
CA VAL A 324 16.65 -32.90 -5.57
C VAL A 324 16.82 -32.39 -7.00
N ASP A 325 17.71 -33.01 -7.78
CA ASP A 325 17.82 -32.77 -9.23
C ASP A 325 16.52 -33.20 -9.91
N LEU A 326 15.76 -32.25 -10.46
CA LEU A 326 14.44 -32.52 -11.06
C LEU A 326 14.51 -33.27 -12.40
N SER A 327 15.70 -33.57 -12.93
CA SER A 327 15.87 -34.36 -14.15
C SER A 327 15.25 -35.76 -14.03
N PHE A 328 15.10 -36.32 -12.82
CA PHE A 328 14.48 -37.63 -12.61
C PHE A 328 13.01 -37.68 -13.08
N LEU A 329 12.30 -36.55 -13.06
CA LEU A 329 10.91 -36.44 -13.53
C LEU A 329 10.79 -36.85 -15.01
N HIS A 330 11.89 -36.78 -15.76
CA HIS A 330 12.00 -37.20 -17.15
C HIS A 330 12.11 -38.73 -17.35
N SER A 331 12.64 -39.46 -16.35
CA SER A 331 13.07 -40.87 -16.47
C SER A 331 11.99 -41.91 -16.16
N SER A 332 10.80 -41.49 -15.72
CA SER A 332 9.75 -42.38 -15.25
C SER A 332 8.94 -43.01 -16.40
N SER A 333 9.00 -44.33 -16.53
CA SER A 333 8.33 -45.09 -17.59
C SER A 333 6.82 -45.20 -17.33
N GLY A 334 5.97 -44.52 -18.11
CA GLY A 334 4.50 -44.57 -18.03
C GLY A 334 3.82 -43.56 -18.96
N SER A 335 2.49 -43.62 -19.13
CA SER A 335 1.70 -42.62 -19.84
C SER A 335 1.77 -41.27 -19.09
N ASP A 336 2.40 -40.26 -19.67
CA ASP A 336 2.66 -38.98 -19.00
C ASP A 336 1.44 -38.02 -18.95
N GLN A 337 0.31 -38.40 -19.56
CA GLN A 337 -0.96 -37.66 -19.50
C GLN A 337 -1.71 -37.80 -18.16
N GLU A 338 -1.23 -38.65 -17.24
CA GLU A 338 -1.86 -38.92 -15.94
C GLU A 338 -1.02 -38.41 -14.75
N LYS A 339 -0.01 -37.55 -15.00
CA LYS A 339 0.99 -37.11 -14.01
C LYS A 339 0.92 -35.62 -13.69
N LEU A 340 1.03 -35.30 -12.40
CA LEU A 340 1.08 -33.95 -11.83
C LEU A 340 2.38 -33.74 -11.04
N VAL A 341 3.02 -32.59 -11.19
CA VAL A 341 4.16 -32.19 -10.37
C VAL A 341 3.76 -31.01 -9.50
N TRP A 342 3.95 -31.10 -8.18
CA TRP A 342 3.65 -30.04 -7.23
C TRP A 342 4.92 -29.36 -6.73
N LEU A 343 5.05 -28.06 -6.98
CA LEU A 343 6.18 -27.23 -6.57
C LEU A 343 5.70 -26.14 -5.61
N ASP A 344 5.81 -26.41 -4.32
CA ASP A 344 5.39 -25.48 -3.27
C ASP A 344 6.46 -24.40 -3.05
N ASP A 345 6.10 -23.12 -3.12
CA ASP A 345 7.05 -22.01 -3.07
C ASP A 345 8.13 -22.12 -4.19
N LEU A 346 7.69 -22.02 -5.44
CA LEU A 346 8.41 -22.23 -6.70
C LEU A 346 9.86 -21.73 -6.71
N HIS A 347 10.15 -20.58 -6.10
CA HIS A 347 11.49 -20.00 -6.02
C HIS A 347 12.57 -20.97 -5.50
N HIS A 348 12.21 -21.94 -4.66
CA HIS A 348 13.13 -22.97 -4.18
C HIS A 348 13.57 -23.96 -5.26
N TYR A 349 12.80 -24.08 -6.34
CA TYR A 349 13.04 -25.00 -7.45
C TYR A 349 13.64 -24.32 -8.68
N LEU A 350 13.79 -22.98 -8.69
CA LEU A 350 14.32 -22.23 -9.84
C LEU A 350 15.86 -22.20 -9.79
N ARG A 351 16.45 -23.36 -10.06
CA ARG A 351 17.88 -23.65 -10.05
C ARG A 351 18.33 -24.26 -11.38
N SER A 352 19.63 -24.28 -11.65
CA SER A 352 20.20 -24.90 -12.86
C SER A 352 19.93 -26.41 -12.96
N ASP A 353 19.83 -27.11 -11.83
CA ASP A 353 19.43 -28.52 -11.67
C ASP A 353 17.95 -28.70 -11.27
N GLY A 354 17.20 -27.60 -11.18
CA GLY A 354 15.80 -27.56 -10.80
C GLY A 354 14.85 -27.46 -12.00
N LEU A 355 13.80 -26.66 -11.88
CA LEU A 355 12.85 -26.39 -12.96
C LEU A 355 13.44 -25.35 -13.92
N THR A 356 14.08 -25.83 -14.98
CA THR A 356 14.58 -24.99 -16.09
C THR A 356 13.53 -24.84 -17.19
N PRO A 357 13.60 -23.79 -18.05
CA PRO A 357 12.70 -23.66 -19.20
C PRO A 357 12.68 -24.91 -20.10
N SER A 358 13.85 -25.52 -20.34
CA SER A 358 13.97 -26.74 -21.13
C SER A 358 13.36 -27.96 -20.46
N LEU A 359 13.44 -28.07 -19.12
CA LEU A 359 12.76 -29.15 -18.39
C LEU A 359 11.25 -28.95 -18.43
N LEU A 360 10.76 -27.73 -18.17
CA LEU A 360 9.34 -27.40 -18.24
C LEU A 360 8.77 -27.73 -19.62
N ASP A 361 9.39 -27.26 -20.71
CA ASP A 361 8.98 -27.52 -22.09
C ASP A 361 8.95 -29.03 -22.43
N ARG A 362 9.87 -29.83 -21.87
CA ARG A 362 9.82 -31.30 -21.98
C ARG A 362 8.65 -31.92 -21.21
N LEU A 363 8.31 -31.41 -20.03
CA LEU A 363 7.14 -31.85 -19.25
C LEU A 363 5.84 -31.50 -19.99
N VAL A 364 5.76 -30.28 -20.55
CA VAL A 364 4.61 -29.81 -21.35
C VAL A 364 4.39 -30.70 -22.57
N ARG A 365 5.44 -30.97 -23.38
CA ARG A 365 5.33 -31.87 -24.56
C ARG A 365 4.79 -33.26 -24.26
N ARG A 366 4.91 -33.71 -23.01
CA ARG A 366 4.45 -35.03 -22.55
C ARG A 366 3.05 -34.98 -21.91
N GLY A 367 2.44 -33.79 -21.85
CA GLY A 367 1.12 -33.60 -21.24
C GLY A 367 1.15 -33.55 -19.71
N THR A 368 2.34 -33.39 -19.09
CA THR A 368 2.46 -33.26 -17.63
C THR A 368 1.99 -31.89 -17.18
N VAL A 369 1.21 -31.86 -16.09
CA VAL A 369 0.73 -30.61 -15.49
C VAL A 369 1.57 -30.29 -14.26
N VAL A 370 2.14 -29.08 -14.22
CA VAL A 370 2.94 -28.56 -13.10
C VAL A 370 2.10 -27.57 -12.32
N LEU A 371 1.93 -27.80 -11.03
CA LEU A 371 1.21 -26.94 -10.10
C LEU A 371 2.22 -26.26 -9.19
N ALA A 372 2.23 -24.94 -9.18
CA ALA A 372 3.21 -24.17 -8.43
C ALA A 372 2.58 -23.03 -7.64
N THR A 373 3.15 -22.72 -6.48
CA THR A 373 2.80 -21.53 -5.71
C THR A 373 4.00 -20.59 -5.64
N LEU A 374 3.76 -19.28 -5.70
CA LEU A 374 4.82 -18.28 -5.56
C LEU A 374 4.30 -17.08 -4.77
N ARG A 375 5.15 -16.45 -3.96
CA ARG A 375 4.73 -15.26 -3.20
C ARG A 375 4.74 -14.05 -4.11
N THR A 376 3.85 -13.08 -3.88
CA THR A 376 3.81 -11.84 -4.66
C THR A 376 5.19 -11.18 -4.74
N GLU A 377 5.90 -11.04 -3.63
CA GLU A 377 7.24 -10.44 -3.57
C GLU A 377 8.31 -11.19 -4.40
N PHE A 378 8.19 -12.51 -4.55
CA PHE A 378 9.10 -13.30 -5.38
C PHE A 378 8.62 -13.37 -6.83
N HIS A 379 7.31 -13.42 -7.05
CA HIS A 379 6.72 -13.28 -8.38
C HIS A 379 7.18 -11.95 -8.95
N GLU A 380 6.88 -10.84 -8.28
CA GLU A 380 7.48 -9.54 -8.52
C GLU A 380 8.99 -9.67 -8.66
N HIS A 381 9.78 -10.15 -7.71
CA HIS A 381 11.24 -10.25 -7.92
C HIS A 381 11.71 -10.97 -9.21
N TYR A 382 11.03 -12.05 -9.64
CA TYR A 382 11.39 -12.84 -10.83
C TYR A 382 10.65 -12.42 -12.12
N THR A 383 9.55 -11.66 -12.01
CA THR A 383 8.79 -11.07 -13.12
C THR A 383 9.01 -9.57 -13.26
N ASP A 384 9.62 -8.93 -12.25
CA ASP A 384 10.24 -7.59 -12.23
C ASP A 384 11.62 -7.64 -12.88
N GLU A 385 11.98 -8.82 -13.39
CA GLU A 385 12.58 -8.90 -14.71
C GLU A 385 11.49 -8.97 -15.80
N GLU A 386 10.75 -7.88 -15.97
CA GLU A 386 10.93 -7.22 -17.25
C GLU A 386 12.28 -6.55 -17.12
N ASP A 387 13.20 -6.89 -18.04
CA ASP A 387 14.33 -6.08 -18.44
C ASP A 387 14.38 -4.75 -17.70
N GLY A 388 15.39 -4.55 -16.84
CA GLY A 388 15.52 -3.32 -16.07
C GLY A 388 15.07 -2.14 -16.91
N PRO A 389 14.13 -1.34 -16.40
CA PRO A 389 13.17 -0.57 -17.19
C PRO A 389 13.46 -0.48 -18.70
N SER A 390 12.82 -1.33 -19.50
CA SER A 390 12.86 -1.23 -20.97
C SER A 390 12.05 -0.05 -21.52
N LEU A 391 11.89 1.02 -20.73
CA LEU A 391 11.57 2.34 -21.25
C LEU A 391 12.79 2.94 -22.00
N SER A 392 14.00 2.39 -21.81
CA SER A 392 15.15 2.63 -22.69
C SER A 392 15.09 1.78 -23.97
N ARG A 393 14.10 2.07 -24.84
CA ARG A 393 14.08 1.72 -26.27
C ARG A 393 14.58 0.30 -26.61
N GLY A 394 13.95 -0.79 -26.17
CA GLY A 394 13.99 -2.12 -26.79
C GLY A 394 15.35 -2.73 -27.22
N THR A 395 16.50 -2.16 -26.85
CA THR A 395 17.82 -2.49 -27.42
C THR A 395 18.89 -2.65 -26.34
N GLY A 396 18.48 -2.87 -25.08
CA GLY A 396 19.39 -3.15 -23.97
C GLY A 396 19.78 -4.63 -23.91
N PRO A 397 20.95 -4.99 -23.34
CA PRO A 397 21.27 -6.39 -23.10
C PRO A 397 20.23 -7.02 -22.18
N ARG A 398 19.66 -8.14 -22.61
CA ARG A 398 18.72 -8.93 -21.82
C ARG A 398 19.42 -9.78 -20.80
N LEU A 399 18.80 -9.80 -19.64
CA LEU A 399 19.09 -10.74 -18.58
C LEU A 399 17.99 -11.80 -18.64
N PRO A 400 18.30 -13.08 -18.92
CA PRO A 400 17.39 -14.12 -18.54
C PRO A 400 17.50 -14.29 -17.04
N SER A 401 16.38 -14.09 -16.35
CA SER A 401 16.07 -14.96 -15.23
C SER A 401 15.58 -16.27 -15.84
N SER A 402 16.40 -17.31 -15.73
CA SER A 402 15.90 -18.69 -15.80
C SER A 402 14.64 -18.88 -14.91
N PRO A 403 14.52 -18.23 -13.72
CA PRO A 403 13.25 -18.08 -13.00
C PRO A 403 12.09 -17.43 -13.78
N GLY A 404 12.30 -16.26 -14.39
CA GLY A 404 11.26 -15.46 -15.03
C GLY A 404 10.71 -16.08 -16.30
N ARG A 405 11.54 -16.77 -17.11
CA ARG A 405 11.04 -17.53 -18.28
C ARG A 405 10.13 -18.69 -17.88
N VAL A 406 10.46 -19.40 -16.79
CA VAL A 406 9.64 -20.49 -16.24
C VAL A 406 8.33 -19.94 -15.69
N ILE A 407 8.41 -18.80 -14.98
CA ILE A 407 7.24 -18.12 -14.43
C ILE A 407 6.34 -17.61 -15.57
N ARG A 408 6.85 -16.89 -16.57
CA ARG A 408 6.10 -16.37 -17.73
C ARG A 408 5.47 -17.46 -18.61
N ALA A 409 6.04 -18.65 -18.63
CA ALA A 409 5.47 -19.79 -19.34
C ALA A 409 4.26 -20.42 -18.62
N ALA A 410 4.02 -20.05 -17.36
CA ALA A 410 2.90 -20.55 -16.58
C ALA A 410 1.60 -19.80 -16.89
N HIS A 411 0.48 -20.46 -16.64
CA HIS A 411 -0.81 -19.79 -16.50
C HIS A 411 -0.84 -19.18 -15.10
N HIS A 412 -1.19 -17.90 -14.99
CA HIS A 412 -1.16 -17.19 -13.71
C HIS A 412 -2.56 -17.00 -13.14
N VAL A 413 -2.68 -17.19 -11.82
CA VAL A 413 -3.85 -16.80 -11.05
C VAL A 413 -3.37 -16.12 -9.76
N THR A 414 -3.72 -14.85 -9.59
CA THR A 414 -3.40 -14.09 -8.37
C THR A 414 -4.46 -14.34 -7.31
N LEU A 415 -4.02 -14.67 -6.09
CA LEU A 415 -4.89 -14.85 -4.94
C LEU A 415 -4.76 -13.66 -3.99
N ASP A 416 -5.85 -12.92 -3.86
CA ASP A 416 -5.94 -11.80 -2.93
C ASP A 416 -5.90 -12.26 -1.47
N ARG A 417 -5.16 -11.49 -0.67
CA ARG A 417 -5.06 -11.67 0.78
C ARG A 417 -6.36 -11.33 1.49
N ILE A 418 -7.06 -10.29 1.04
CA ILE A 418 -8.32 -9.82 1.63
C ILE A 418 -9.48 -10.53 0.95
N TRP A 419 -10.30 -11.23 1.73
CA TRP A 419 -11.48 -11.91 1.21
C TRP A 419 -12.57 -10.89 0.89
N THR A 420 -13.21 -11.06 -0.26
CA THR A 420 -14.39 -10.29 -0.68
C THR A 420 -15.56 -10.54 0.27
N ASP A 421 -16.54 -9.63 0.26
CA ASP A 421 -17.73 -9.79 1.09
C ASP A 421 -18.52 -11.06 0.73
N ASP A 422 -18.46 -11.53 -0.52
CA ASP A 422 -19.07 -12.80 -0.95
C ASP A 422 -18.36 -14.03 -0.38
N GLU A 423 -17.04 -14.05 -0.43
CA GLU A 423 -16.24 -15.13 0.19
C GLU A 423 -16.43 -15.15 1.71
N ARG A 424 -16.50 -13.98 2.35
CA ARG A 424 -16.82 -13.86 3.78
C ARG A 424 -18.25 -14.33 4.11
N ARG A 425 -19.23 -14.04 3.25
CA ARG A 425 -20.59 -14.58 3.37
C ARG A 425 -20.61 -16.10 3.26
N ALA A 426 -19.92 -16.66 2.27
CA ALA A 426 -19.78 -18.11 2.10
C ALA A 426 -19.02 -18.79 3.25
N ALA A 427 -18.10 -18.07 3.89
CA ALA A 427 -17.41 -18.51 5.09
C ALA A 427 -18.29 -18.45 6.34
N SER A 428 -19.17 -17.44 6.44
CA SER A 428 -20.04 -17.20 7.60
C SER A 428 -21.14 -18.25 7.78
N SER A 429 -21.45 -19.01 6.72
CA SER A 429 -22.36 -20.15 6.79
C SER A 429 -21.68 -21.43 7.30
N ARG A 430 -20.37 -21.39 7.57
CA ARG A 430 -19.61 -22.53 8.14
C ARG A 430 -19.66 -22.48 9.66
N GLU A 431 -19.87 -23.63 10.29
CA GLU A 431 -19.95 -23.76 11.74
C GLU A 431 -18.57 -23.97 12.41
N ASP A 432 -17.46 -23.98 11.64
CA ASP A 432 -16.11 -24.16 12.21
C ASP A 432 -15.68 -22.93 13.03
N PRO A 433 -15.45 -23.08 14.35
CA PRO A 433 -15.17 -21.96 15.24
C PRO A 433 -13.88 -21.22 14.89
N ARG A 434 -12.94 -21.85 14.18
CA ARG A 434 -11.68 -21.22 13.73
C ARG A 434 -11.91 -20.29 12.54
N ILE A 435 -12.82 -20.67 11.62
CA ILE A 435 -13.24 -19.82 10.50
C ILE A 435 -14.04 -18.63 11.04
N VAL A 436 -14.98 -18.87 11.97
CA VAL A 436 -15.76 -17.80 12.61
C VAL A 436 -14.85 -16.82 13.36
N ALA A 437 -13.85 -17.31 14.10
CA ALA A 437 -12.88 -16.46 14.79
C ALA A 437 -12.03 -15.63 13.82
N ALA A 438 -11.59 -16.21 12.70
CA ALA A 438 -10.82 -15.51 11.68
C ALA A 438 -11.66 -14.47 10.90
N LEU A 439 -12.97 -14.71 10.69
CA LEU A 439 -13.88 -13.74 10.05
C LEU A 439 -14.18 -12.52 10.92
N ASN A 440 -14.17 -12.70 12.24
CA ASN A 440 -14.43 -11.66 13.23
C ASN A 440 -13.18 -10.82 13.59
N ALA A 441 -12.00 -11.21 13.11
CA ALA A 441 -10.77 -10.42 13.25
C ALA A 441 -10.77 -9.19 12.31
N ASP A 442 -10.01 -8.15 12.69
CA ASP A 442 -9.91 -6.86 11.97
C ASP A 442 -9.68 -7.06 10.45
N ARG A 443 -10.38 -6.28 9.61
CA ARG A 443 -10.31 -6.33 8.14
C ARG A 443 -8.91 -6.01 7.60
N ALA A 444 -8.02 -5.45 8.42
CA ALA A 444 -6.62 -5.20 8.06
C ALA A 444 -5.80 -6.48 7.81
N HIS A 445 -6.15 -7.61 8.43
CA HIS A 445 -5.46 -8.91 8.29
C HIS A 445 -6.30 -9.93 7.52
N GLY A 446 -5.67 -10.70 6.63
CA GLY A 446 -6.36 -11.72 5.84
C GLY A 446 -6.80 -12.90 6.72
N VAL A 447 -7.98 -13.46 6.45
CA VAL A 447 -8.53 -14.64 7.18
C VAL A 447 -7.54 -15.81 7.19
N ALA A 448 -6.81 -16.01 6.09
CA ALA A 448 -5.78 -17.06 5.97
C ALA A 448 -4.48 -16.76 6.74
N GLU A 449 -4.13 -15.48 6.93
CA GLU A 449 -2.94 -15.08 7.70
C GLU A 449 -3.13 -15.24 9.20
N TYR A 450 -4.34 -14.94 9.68
CA TYR A 450 -4.72 -15.15 11.08
C TYR A 450 -4.61 -16.62 11.49
N LEU A 451 -4.86 -17.52 10.55
CA LEU A 451 -4.70 -18.95 10.74
C LEU A 451 -3.20 -19.40 10.71
N ALA A 452 -2.24 -18.50 10.43
CA ALA A 452 -0.83 -18.80 10.17
C ALA A 452 0.21 -17.91 10.94
N ALA A 453 0.18 -17.85 12.28
CA ALA A 453 1.25 -17.56 13.28
C ALA A 453 2.43 -16.52 13.12
N GLY A 454 2.67 -15.83 11.99
CA GLY A 454 3.93 -15.10 11.72
C GLY A 454 4.33 -13.90 12.62
N PRO A 455 3.42 -12.98 12.97
CA PRO A 455 3.73 -11.77 13.76
C PRO A 455 4.34 -12.01 15.16
N GLN A 456 4.10 -13.19 15.74
CA GLN A 456 4.55 -13.49 17.11
C GLN A 456 6.04 -13.82 17.19
N VAL A 457 6.58 -14.48 16.15
CA VAL A 457 8.02 -14.75 16.02
C VAL A 457 8.79 -13.43 15.88
N LEU A 458 8.24 -12.47 15.13
CA LEU A 458 8.83 -11.15 14.95
C LEU A 458 8.88 -10.34 16.26
N LYS A 459 7.81 -10.35 17.05
CA LYS A 459 7.77 -9.68 18.37
C LYS A 459 8.83 -10.27 19.32
N ARG A 460 9.02 -11.59 19.29
CA ARG A 460 10.06 -12.30 20.07
C ARG A 460 11.47 -11.86 19.67
N TRP A 461 11.76 -11.77 18.38
CA TRP A 461 13.08 -11.37 17.89
C TRP A 461 13.45 -9.94 18.31
N LYS A 462 12.54 -8.98 18.12
CA LYS A 462 12.79 -7.58 18.50
C LYS A 462 13.05 -7.38 20.00
N ALA A 463 12.39 -8.17 20.85
CA ALA A 463 12.53 -8.07 22.30
C ALA A 463 13.84 -8.68 22.83
N ALA A 464 14.61 -9.39 22.00
CA ALA A 464 15.80 -10.12 22.42
C ALA A 464 17.08 -9.26 22.42
N SER A 465 17.15 -8.19 21.63
CA SER A 465 18.34 -7.31 21.50
C SER A 465 18.55 -6.32 22.66
N ARG A 466 18.12 -6.65 23.88
CA ARG A 466 18.22 -5.79 25.09
C ARG A 466 19.06 -6.44 26.19
N VAL A 467 19.53 -5.64 27.15
CA VAL A 467 20.23 -6.14 28.35
C VAL A 467 19.33 -7.14 29.11
N LYS A 468 19.82 -8.36 29.37
CA LYS A 468 19.06 -9.52 29.91
C LYS A 468 17.98 -10.11 28.98
N GLY A 469 18.05 -9.84 27.67
CA GLY A 469 17.31 -10.58 26.65
C GLY A 469 18.07 -11.84 26.22
N ASN A 470 18.13 -12.05 24.90
CA ASN A 470 18.98 -13.05 24.25
C ASN A 470 19.70 -12.37 23.08
N PRO A 471 20.55 -11.36 23.36
CA PRO A 471 21.13 -10.53 22.30
C PRO A 471 22.05 -11.33 21.37
N ARG A 472 22.70 -12.41 21.83
CA ARG A 472 23.49 -13.27 20.94
C ARG A 472 22.57 -14.10 20.05
N GLY A 473 21.49 -14.68 20.59
CA GLY A 473 20.48 -15.39 19.82
C GLY A 473 19.80 -14.49 18.80
N ALA A 474 19.49 -13.25 19.17
CA ALA A 474 18.94 -12.24 18.27
C ALA A 474 19.92 -11.87 17.14
N ALA A 475 21.22 -11.83 17.43
CA ALA A 475 22.27 -11.60 16.45
C ALA A 475 22.45 -12.79 15.49
N LEU A 476 22.27 -14.04 15.95
CA LEU A 476 22.23 -15.22 15.07
C LEU A 476 21.05 -15.16 14.10
N VAL A 477 19.86 -14.80 14.60
CA VAL A 477 18.67 -14.58 13.75
C VAL A 477 18.90 -13.42 12.78
N ALA A 478 19.51 -12.32 13.22
CA ALA A 478 19.84 -11.19 12.37
C ALA A 478 20.84 -11.55 11.27
N ALA A 479 21.87 -12.33 11.59
CA ALA A 479 22.82 -12.85 10.62
C ALA A 479 22.14 -13.74 9.57
N ALA A 480 21.26 -14.64 10.00
CA ALA A 480 20.52 -15.51 9.10
C ALA A 480 19.55 -14.73 8.20
N VAL A 481 18.81 -13.77 8.76
CA VAL A 481 17.91 -12.89 7.99
C VAL A 481 18.71 -12.03 7.01
N ALA A 482 19.88 -11.52 7.41
CA ALA A 482 20.74 -10.73 6.53
C ALA A 482 21.32 -11.55 5.37
N LEU A 483 21.78 -12.77 5.63
CA LEU A 483 22.23 -13.71 4.58
C LEU A 483 21.10 -14.13 3.64
N ALA A 484 19.90 -14.42 4.18
CA ALA A 484 18.74 -14.71 3.36
C ALA A 484 18.40 -13.54 2.44
N ARG A 485 18.54 -12.31 2.93
CA ARG A 485 18.36 -11.08 2.15
C ARG A 485 19.43 -10.83 1.09
N THR A 486 20.55 -11.56 1.08
CA THR A 486 21.50 -11.54 -0.05
C THR A 486 21.15 -12.57 -1.13
N GLY A 487 20.12 -13.41 -0.94
CA GLY A 487 19.81 -14.55 -1.82
C GLY A 487 20.33 -15.90 -1.29
N VAL A 488 21.05 -15.91 -0.17
CA VAL A 488 21.49 -17.15 0.50
C VAL A 488 20.49 -17.52 1.60
N ASP A 489 19.32 -18.02 1.20
CA ASP A 489 18.18 -18.31 2.07
C ASP A 489 17.96 -19.80 2.43
N THR A 490 18.77 -20.74 1.95
CA THR A 490 18.74 -22.14 2.40
C THR A 490 20.10 -22.64 2.86
N ALA A 491 20.07 -23.68 3.70
CA ALA A 491 21.24 -24.44 4.13
C ALA A 491 22.35 -23.60 4.82
N LEU A 492 21.99 -22.64 5.68
CA LEU A 492 22.97 -21.81 6.39
C LEU A 492 23.74 -22.64 7.42
N ALA A 493 25.04 -22.81 7.19
CA ALA A 493 25.91 -23.52 8.10
C ALA A 493 26.04 -22.79 9.45
N THR A 494 26.13 -23.57 10.53
CA THR A 494 26.29 -23.06 11.90
C THR A 494 27.51 -22.15 12.00
N GLU A 495 28.64 -22.51 11.37
CA GLU A 495 29.87 -21.71 11.44
C GLU A 495 29.73 -20.34 10.78
N SER A 496 28.90 -20.22 9.74
CA SER A 496 28.68 -18.96 9.01
C SER A 496 27.84 -18.00 9.83
N LEU A 497 26.79 -18.51 10.46
CA LEU A 497 25.97 -17.73 11.40
C LEU A 497 26.77 -17.31 12.63
N GLU A 498 27.62 -18.18 13.15
CA GLU A 498 28.52 -17.86 14.26
C GLU A 498 29.64 -16.87 13.88
N ARG A 499 30.08 -16.79 12.61
CA ARG A 499 30.99 -15.72 12.19
C ARG A 499 30.29 -14.36 12.13
N LEU A 500 29.13 -14.31 11.48
CA LEU A 500 28.41 -13.05 11.28
C LEU A 500 27.74 -12.51 12.53
N HIS A 501 27.30 -13.38 13.46
CA HIS A 501 26.58 -12.89 14.64
C HIS A 501 27.41 -11.91 15.48
N ALA A 502 28.74 -12.04 15.49
CA ALA A 502 29.60 -11.13 16.25
C ALA A 502 29.44 -9.69 15.77
N HIS A 503 29.35 -9.49 14.44
CA HIS A 503 29.11 -8.18 13.84
C HIS A 503 27.76 -7.60 14.26
N PHE A 504 26.68 -8.38 14.16
CA PHE A 504 25.34 -7.94 14.54
C PHE A 504 25.19 -7.73 16.04
N LEU A 505 25.90 -8.52 16.85
CA LEU A 505 25.93 -8.36 18.30
C LEU A 505 26.65 -7.06 18.69
N ASP A 506 27.77 -6.74 18.06
CA ASP A 506 28.51 -5.50 18.28
C ASP A 506 27.67 -4.28 17.87
N GLN A 507 27.01 -4.33 16.71
CA GLN A 507 26.08 -3.29 16.26
C GLN A 507 24.92 -3.06 17.25
N ALA A 508 24.40 -4.12 17.86
CA ALA A 508 23.32 -4.02 18.84
C ALA A 508 23.75 -3.43 20.20
N GLY A 509 25.07 -3.38 20.49
CA GLY A 509 25.62 -2.89 21.75
C GLY A 509 26.70 -3.77 22.38
N GLY A 510 27.05 -4.89 21.74
CA GLY A 510 28.21 -5.71 22.05
C GLY A 510 28.26 -6.19 23.50
N PRO A 511 29.43 -6.15 24.17
CA PRO A 511 29.59 -6.60 25.56
C PRO A 511 28.68 -5.89 26.57
N ALA A 512 28.22 -4.67 26.28
CA ALA A 512 27.34 -3.92 27.18
C ALA A 512 25.98 -4.60 27.39
N LEU A 513 25.54 -5.41 26.41
CA LEU A 513 24.29 -6.17 26.49
C LEU A 513 24.39 -7.42 27.38
N ARG A 514 25.60 -7.79 27.81
CA ARG A 514 25.91 -9.03 28.55
C ARG A 514 25.35 -10.27 27.84
N PRO A 515 25.82 -10.56 26.62
CA PRO A 515 25.30 -11.65 25.82
C PRO A 515 25.48 -13.01 26.50
N GLU A 516 24.49 -13.86 26.30
CA GLU A 516 24.45 -15.24 26.74
C GLU A 516 25.55 -16.09 26.07
N GLY A 517 25.73 -17.32 26.57
CA GLY A 517 26.62 -18.31 25.96
C GLY A 517 26.09 -18.78 24.59
N MET A 518 26.97 -19.34 23.76
CA MET A 518 26.60 -19.77 22.40
C MET A 518 25.50 -20.85 22.39
N GLU A 519 25.58 -21.81 23.30
CA GLU A 519 24.58 -22.88 23.42
C GLU A 519 23.19 -22.34 23.78
N GLU A 520 23.12 -21.36 24.71
CA GLU A 520 21.88 -20.69 25.10
C GLU A 520 21.32 -19.82 23.96
N ALA A 521 22.18 -19.22 23.15
CA ALA A 521 21.80 -18.44 21.98
C ALA A 521 21.13 -19.33 20.91
N TRP A 522 21.70 -20.50 20.63
CA TRP A 522 21.14 -21.48 19.69
C TRP A 522 19.84 -22.10 20.20
N ASP A 523 19.77 -22.46 21.47
CA ASP A 523 18.53 -22.96 22.08
C ASP A 523 17.41 -21.91 21.98
N TRP A 524 17.73 -20.63 22.22
CA TRP A 524 16.76 -19.55 22.08
C TRP A 524 16.29 -19.35 20.63
N ALA A 525 17.23 -19.34 19.68
CA ALA A 525 16.98 -19.04 18.27
C ALA A 525 16.22 -20.17 17.57
N SER A 526 16.44 -21.41 17.98
CA SER A 526 15.74 -22.60 17.47
C SER A 526 14.46 -22.95 18.24
N ARG A 527 14.17 -22.26 19.34
CA ARG A 527 12.98 -22.56 20.16
C ARG A 527 11.69 -22.28 19.40
N ILE A 528 10.86 -23.31 19.30
CA ILE A 528 9.53 -23.23 18.71
C ILE A 528 8.64 -22.27 19.52
N VAL A 529 8.00 -21.35 18.81
CA VAL A 529 7.04 -20.35 19.29
C VAL A 529 5.64 -20.84 18.93
N LEU A 530 4.76 -20.90 19.94
CA LEU A 530 3.38 -21.42 19.82
C LEU A 530 3.25 -22.86 19.29
N GLY A 531 4.30 -23.67 19.33
CA GLY A 531 4.25 -25.06 18.83
C GLY A 531 4.29 -25.20 17.30
N VAL A 532 4.46 -24.11 16.56
CA VAL A 532 4.34 -24.11 15.08
C VAL A 532 5.69 -23.90 14.37
N THR A 533 6.48 -22.89 14.77
CA THR A 533 7.74 -22.54 14.09
C THR A 533 8.71 -21.78 15.02
N SER A 534 9.97 -21.59 14.63
CA SER A 534 11.04 -20.93 15.41
C SER A 534 11.72 -19.81 14.62
N PRO A 535 12.38 -18.83 15.27
CA PRO A 535 13.14 -17.78 14.57
C PRO A 535 14.18 -18.32 13.58
N LEU A 536 14.91 -19.37 13.95
CA LEU A 536 15.73 -20.20 13.06
C LEU A 536 15.14 -21.60 13.00
N VAL A 537 14.84 -22.04 11.79
CA VAL A 537 14.28 -23.36 11.47
C VAL A 537 15.43 -24.30 11.10
N PRO A 538 15.51 -25.50 11.70
CA PRO A 538 16.55 -26.47 11.35
C PRO A 538 16.32 -27.05 9.95
N GLY A 539 17.38 -27.11 9.15
CA GLY A 539 17.44 -27.75 7.83
C GLY A 539 18.19 -29.08 7.86
N ARG A 540 18.34 -29.73 6.69
CA ARG A 540 19.10 -30.98 6.56
C ARG A 540 20.59 -30.75 6.86
N GLY A 541 21.27 -31.75 7.40
CA GLY A 541 22.72 -31.73 7.60
C GLY A 541 23.25 -30.74 8.65
N GLY A 542 22.41 -30.30 9.60
CA GLY A 542 22.83 -29.34 10.65
C GLY A 542 22.88 -27.88 10.19
N THR A 543 22.15 -27.58 9.11
CA THR A 543 22.00 -26.23 8.56
C THR A 543 20.76 -25.54 9.12
N TRP A 544 20.63 -24.24 8.87
CA TRP A 544 19.55 -23.39 9.40
C TRP A 544 18.93 -22.51 8.31
N LYS A 545 17.68 -22.12 8.50
CA LYS A 545 16.98 -21.12 7.69
C LYS A 545 16.24 -20.14 8.61
N PRO A 546 16.27 -18.81 8.38
CA PRO A 546 15.43 -17.90 9.14
C PRO A 546 13.96 -18.12 8.80
N PHE A 547 13.06 -17.92 9.77
CA PHE A 547 11.64 -17.97 9.47
C PHE A 547 11.24 -16.88 8.48
N ASP A 548 10.64 -17.27 7.37
CA ASP A 548 10.45 -16.42 6.20
C ASP A 548 9.72 -15.09 6.49
N TYR A 549 8.76 -15.09 7.42
CA TYR A 549 8.08 -13.86 7.83
C TYR A 549 9.05 -12.78 8.34
N LEU A 550 10.16 -13.18 8.98
CA LEU A 550 11.20 -12.26 9.46
C LEU A 550 12.00 -11.66 8.31
N VAL A 551 12.23 -12.41 7.24
CA VAL A 551 12.93 -11.96 6.03
C VAL A 551 12.08 -10.93 5.30
N SER A 552 10.79 -11.22 5.07
CA SER A 552 9.85 -10.29 4.42
C SER A 552 9.60 -9.03 5.26
N ASP A 553 9.53 -9.14 6.60
CA ASP A 553 9.45 -7.97 7.48
C ASP A 553 10.71 -7.09 7.43
N ALA A 554 11.90 -7.70 7.38
CA ALA A 554 13.16 -6.97 7.28
C ALA A 554 13.35 -6.30 5.90
N ALA A 555 12.94 -6.97 4.81
CA ALA A 555 12.96 -6.43 3.45
C ALA A 555 12.06 -5.20 3.28
N ARG A 556 10.89 -5.17 3.95
CA ARG A 556 10.00 -3.99 3.96
C ARG A 556 10.57 -2.77 4.69
N ARG A 557 11.59 -2.95 5.53
CA ARG A 557 12.13 -1.88 6.39
C ARG A 557 13.48 -1.32 5.97
N SER A 558 14.23 -2.07 5.18
CA SER A 558 15.59 -1.69 4.80
C SER A 558 15.91 -2.28 3.43
N ARG A 559 16.66 -1.53 2.62
CA ARG A 559 17.08 -1.99 1.29
C ARG A 559 18.31 -2.91 1.39
N PRO A 560 18.55 -3.79 0.41
CA PRO A 560 19.79 -4.57 0.35
C PRO A 560 21.06 -3.71 0.33
N SER A 561 21.00 -2.47 -0.18
CA SER A 561 22.11 -1.50 -0.17
C SER A 561 22.54 -1.06 1.23
N GLU A 562 21.70 -1.28 2.24
CA GLU A 562 22.00 -0.97 3.64
C GLU A 562 22.65 -2.17 4.38
N LEU A 563 22.81 -3.33 3.71
CA LEU A 563 23.43 -4.50 4.32
C LEU A 563 24.96 -4.29 4.50
N PRO A 564 25.53 -4.67 5.66
CA PRO A 564 26.97 -4.54 5.90
C PRO A 564 27.82 -5.35 4.91
N GLY A 565 29.00 -4.83 4.56
CA GLY A 565 29.95 -5.51 3.66
C GLY A 565 30.32 -6.93 4.10
N GLN A 566 30.41 -7.16 5.41
CA GLN A 566 30.70 -8.48 5.99
C GLN A 566 29.65 -9.54 5.62
N VAL A 567 28.38 -9.14 5.45
CA VAL A 567 27.31 -10.06 5.04
C VAL A 567 27.55 -10.53 3.61
N TRP A 568 27.97 -9.63 2.72
CA TRP A 568 28.31 -9.95 1.33
C TRP A 568 29.55 -10.84 1.23
N ASP A 569 30.59 -10.58 2.03
CA ASP A 569 31.79 -11.42 2.09
C ASP A 569 31.48 -12.85 2.56
N GLU A 570 30.56 -12.98 3.53
CA GLU A 570 30.09 -14.29 3.99
C GLU A 570 29.23 -14.97 2.91
N ALA A 571 28.32 -14.23 2.26
CA ALA A 571 27.49 -14.75 1.18
C ALA A 571 28.36 -15.32 0.04
N LEU A 572 29.38 -14.59 -0.42
CA LEU A 572 30.34 -15.06 -1.44
C LEU A 572 31.05 -16.36 -1.04
N ARG A 573 31.33 -16.55 0.26
CA ARG A 573 32.02 -17.73 0.78
C ARG A 573 31.15 -18.98 0.78
N ILE A 574 29.87 -18.83 1.07
CA ILE A 574 28.97 -19.96 1.36
C ILE A 574 27.99 -20.25 0.23
N VAL A 575 27.82 -19.33 -0.72
CA VAL A 575 26.90 -19.50 -1.85
C VAL A 575 27.34 -20.69 -2.71
N ASP A 576 26.40 -21.60 -2.94
CA ASP A 576 26.54 -22.68 -3.90
C ASP A 576 26.27 -22.20 -5.34
N ASP A 577 26.68 -23.00 -6.32
CA ASP A 577 26.55 -22.64 -7.74
C ASP A 577 25.10 -22.38 -8.15
N THR A 578 24.13 -23.03 -7.50
CA THR A 578 22.70 -22.88 -7.83
C THR A 578 22.11 -21.54 -7.43
N ARG A 579 22.76 -20.80 -6.51
CA ARG A 579 22.28 -19.52 -5.96
C ARG A 579 23.10 -18.31 -6.38
N ARG A 580 24.20 -18.49 -7.09
CA ARG A 580 25.09 -17.40 -7.52
C ARG A 580 24.38 -16.32 -8.35
N VAL A 581 23.48 -16.72 -9.25
CA VAL A 581 22.71 -15.77 -10.07
C VAL A 581 21.80 -14.91 -9.18
N LEU A 582 21.05 -15.51 -8.26
CA LEU A 582 20.19 -14.79 -7.32
C LEU A 582 21.01 -13.81 -6.47
N VAL A 583 22.14 -14.24 -5.91
CA VAL A 583 23.02 -13.36 -5.11
C VAL A 583 23.57 -12.21 -5.94
N SER A 584 23.91 -12.44 -7.22
CA SER A 584 24.34 -11.39 -8.13
C SER A 584 23.26 -10.34 -8.37
N THR A 585 22.02 -10.78 -8.62
CA THR A 585 20.88 -9.90 -8.82
C THR A 585 20.65 -9.00 -7.60
N VAL A 586 20.68 -9.57 -6.38
CA VAL A 586 20.53 -8.78 -5.16
C VAL A 586 21.72 -7.84 -4.94
N ALA A 587 22.96 -8.27 -5.22
CA ALA A 587 24.15 -7.44 -5.09
C ALA A 587 24.14 -6.23 -6.05
N ARG A 588 23.64 -6.42 -7.28
CA ARG A 588 23.44 -5.33 -8.25
C ARG A 588 22.46 -4.29 -7.70
N VAL A 589 21.30 -4.72 -7.20
CA VAL A 589 20.30 -3.83 -6.58
C VAL A 589 20.85 -3.14 -5.33
N ALA A 590 21.74 -3.81 -4.60
CA ALA A 590 22.43 -3.24 -3.45
C ALA A 590 23.51 -2.19 -3.82
N GLY A 591 23.76 -1.92 -5.10
CA GLY A 591 24.82 -1.01 -5.55
C GLY A 591 26.22 -1.59 -5.38
N ARG A 592 26.36 -2.92 -5.44
CA ARG A 592 27.61 -3.67 -5.25
C ARG A 592 27.98 -4.45 -6.53
N PRO A 593 28.34 -3.76 -7.62
CA PRO A 593 28.69 -4.41 -8.89
C PRO A 593 29.97 -5.26 -8.79
N ASP A 594 30.85 -4.95 -7.83
CA ASP A 594 32.02 -5.76 -7.46
C ASP A 594 31.61 -7.17 -7.06
N VAL A 595 30.72 -7.27 -6.05
CA VAL A 595 30.21 -8.54 -5.51
C VAL A 595 29.38 -9.27 -6.56
N ALA A 596 28.57 -8.55 -7.33
CA ALA A 596 27.73 -9.12 -8.38
C ALA A 596 28.54 -9.80 -9.49
N LYS A 597 29.70 -9.24 -9.87
CA LYS A 597 30.61 -9.88 -10.83
C LYS A 597 31.38 -11.04 -10.20
N GLU A 598 31.88 -10.85 -8.98
CA GLU A 598 32.67 -11.86 -8.28
C GLU A 598 31.89 -13.16 -8.06
N VAL A 599 30.62 -13.05 -7.65
CA VAL A 599 29.78 -14.22 -7.40
C VAL A 599 29.49 -15.03 -8.68
N LEU A 600 29.49 -14.39 -9.85
CA LEU A 600 29.20 -15.00 -11.15
C LEU A 600 30.44 -15.58 -11.86
N HIS A 601 31.65 -15.19 -11.47
CA HIS A 601 32.87 -15.68 -12.12
C HIS A 601 32.96 -17.22 -12.18
N PRO A 602 32.68 -17.97 -11.11
CA PRO A 602 32.71 -19.43 -11.16
C PRO A 602 31.74 -20.03 -12.18
N LEU A 603 30.52 -19.46 -12.31
CA LEU A 603 29.55 -19.90 -13.32
C LEU A 603 30.05 -19.60 -14.74
N ALA A 604 30.59 -18.40 -14.96
CA ALA A 604 31.14 -18.01 -16.26
C ALA A 604 32.38 -18.84 -16.66
N GLU A 605 33.19 -19.29 -15.70
CA GLU A 605 34.31 -20.22 -15.95
C GLU A 605 33.82 -21.62 -16.32
N ALA A 606 32.69 -22.06 -15.75
CA ALA A 606 32.03 -23.33 -16.05
C ALA A 606 31.20 -23.33 -17.35
N ASP A 607 31.22 -22.23 -18.13
CA ASP A 607 30.37 -22.03 -19.32
C ASP A 607 28.87 -22.16 -19.01
N ASP A 608 28.44 -21.79 -17.80
CA ASP A 608 27.02 -21.71 -17.45
C ASP A 608 26.38 -20.50 -18.20
N PRO A 609 25.34 -20.72 -19.02
CA PRO A 609 24.72 -19.64 -19.81
C PRO A 609 24.20 -18.49 -18.95
N ASP A 610 23.52 -18.77 -17.83
CA ASP A 610 22.96 -17.74 -16.96
C ASP A 610 24.06 -16.90 -16.32
N GLY A 611 25.13 -17.54 -15.85
CA GLY A 611 26.32 -16.86 -15.31
C GLY A 611 27.01 -15.96 -16.33
N LEU A 612 27.18 -16.44 -17.57
CA LEU A 612 27.78 -15.65 -18.66
C LEU A 612 26.92 -14.45 -19.05
N ILE A 613 25.59 -14.61 -19.16
CA ILE A 613 24.71 -13.50 -19.55
C ILE A 613 24.67 -12.42 -18.46
N ASN A 614 24.46 -12.83 -17.20
CA ASN A 614 24.40 -11.88 -16.09
C ASN A 614 25.73 -11.13 -15.90
N LEU A 615 26.88 -11.81 -16.06
CA LEU A 615 28.19 -11.16 -16.04
C LEU A 615 28.36 -10.21 -17.23
N GLY A 616 27.96 -10.64 -18.43
CA GLY A 616 28.04 -9.83 -19.64
C GLY A 616 27.24 -8.52 -19.54
N ALA A 617 26.05 -8.56 -18.96
CA ALA A 617 25.23 -7.36 -18.76
C ALA A 617 25.86 -6.39 -17.74
N LEU A 618 26.42 -6.90 -16.63
CA LEU A 618 27.17 -6.07 -15.67
C LEU A 618 28.35 -5.36 -16.34
N LEU A 619 29.08 -6.05 -17.22
CA LEU A 619 30.18 -5.47 -18.00
C LEU A 619 29.67 -4.43 -19.00
N ALA A 620 28.52 -4.67 -19.64
CA ALA A 620 27.92 -3.71 -20.57
C ALA A 620 27.49 -2.41 -19.87
N LEU A 621 26.93 -2.49 -18.65
CA LEU A 621 26.60 -1.32 -17.82
C LEU A 621 27.84 -0.50 -17.46
N GLU A 622 28.98 -1.16 -17.23
CA GLU A 622 30.28 -0.52 -17.02
C GLU A 622 30.95 -0.04 -18.31
N LYS A 623 30.27 -0.19 -19.46
CA LYS A 623 30.78 0.10 -20.80
C LYS A 623 32.02 -0.71 -21.18
N ASP A 624 32.33 -1.81 -20.47
CA ASP A 624 33.25 -2.84 -20.95
C ASP A 624 32.53 -3.73 -21.96
N TYR A 625 32.29 -3.13 -23.13
CA TYR A 625 31.57 -3.79 -24.18
C TYR A 625 32.33 -4.98 -24.78
N ASP A 626 33.66 -5.00 -24.68
CA ASP A 626 34.46 -6.11 -25.18
C ASP A 626 34.36 -7.31 -24.24
N GLY A 627 34.37 -7.07 -22.92
CA GLY A 627 34.07 -8.07 -21.90
C GLY A 627 32.66 -8.63 -22.04
N ALA A 628 31.67 -7.75 -22.19
CA ALA A 628 30.28 -8.14 -22.43
C ALA A 628 30.12 -9.00 -23.69
N GLY A 629 30.72 -8.55 -24.81
CA GLY A 629 30.65 -9.27 -26.09
C GLY A 629 31.26 -10.66 -26.02
N ARG A 630 32.38 -10.85 -25.31
CA ARG A 630 32.97 -12.19 -25.10
C ARG A 630 32.02 -13.12 -24.33
N CYS A 631 31.29 -12.60 -23.35
CA CYS A 631 30.34 -13.39 -22.58
C CYS A 631 29.14 -13.79 -23.45
N PHE A 632 28.50 -12.84 -24.13
CA PHE A 632 27.33 -13.09 -24.97
C PHE A 632 27.64 -13.95 -26.20
N GLU A 633 28.84 -13.82 -26.78
CA GLU A 633 29.27 -14.70 -27.87
C GLU A 633 29.46 -16.15 -27.38
N ARG A 634 29.99 -16.36 -26.17
CA ARG A 634 30.08 -17.71 -25.57
C ARG A 634 28.68 -18.31 -25.38
N VAL A 635 27.73 -17.54 -24.87
CA VAL A 635 26.32 -17.94 -24.71
C VAL A 635 25.72 -18.38 -26.05
N PHE A 636 25.91 -17.57 -27.10
CA PHE A 636 25.42 -17.91 -28.43
C PHE A 636 26.08 -19.19 -28.98
N ARG A 637 27.39 -19.39 -28.73
CA ARG A 637 28.11 -20.61 -29.10
C ARG A 637 27.62 -21.86 -28.35
N LEU A 638 27.05 -21.70 -27.16
CA LEU A 638 26.39 -22.77 -26.40
C LEU A 638 24.99 -23.11 -26.92
N GLY A 639 24.49 -22.37 -27.93
CA GLY A 639 23.20 -22.60 -28.58
C GLY A 639 22.04 -21.79 -27.99
N ASP A 640 22.33 -20.83 -27.10
CA ASP A 640 21.32 -19.93 -26.53
C ASP A 640 21.25 -18.61 -27.31
N SER A 641 20.10 -18.37 -27.96
CA SER A 641 19.85 -17.22 -28.82
C SER A 641 19.70 -15.89 -28.07
N THR A 642 19.53 -15.91 -26.73
CA THR A 642 19.62 -14.71 -25.89
C THR A 642 21.01 -14.05 -26.00
N GLY A 643 22.07 -14.85 -26.20
CA GLY A 643 23.40 -14.32 -26.51
C GLY A 643 23.42 -13.47 -27.78
N ALA A 644 22.67 -13.87 -28.81
CA ALA A 644 22.55 -13.11 -30.07
C ALA A 644 21.76 -11.81 -29.86
N HIS A 645 20.66 -11.84 -29.09
CA HIS A 645 19.92 -10.63 -28.72
C HIS A 645 20.84 -9.61 -28.03
N ASN A 646 21.62 -10.07 -27.05
CA ASN A 646 22.50 -9.21 -26.25
C ASN A 646 23.66 -8.64 -27.06
N MET A 647 24.14 -9.38 -28.06
CA MET A 647 25.07 -8.85 -29.05
C MET A 647 24.43 -7.75 -29.91
N GLY A 648 23.16 -7.91 -30.31
CA GLY A 648 22.41 -6.88 -31.03
C GLY A 648 22.26 -5.60 -30.22
N ALA A 649 21.93 -5.74 -28.94
CA ALA A 649 21.85 -4.64 -27.98
C ALA A 649 23.19 -3.91 -27.80
N LEU A 650 24.26 -4.69 -27.63
CA LEU A 650 25.61 -4.17 -27.50
C LEU A 650 26.04 -3.38 -28.74
N SER A 651 25.77 -3.92 -29.94
CA SER A 651 26.07 -3.24 -31.21
C SER A 651 25.27 -1.95 -31.37
N PHE A 652 23.97 -1.98 -31.02
CA PHE A 652 23.13 -0.79 -31.06
C PHE A 652 23.64 0.31 -30.11
N ALA A 653 24.03 -0.07 -28.88
CA ALA A 653 24.61 0.86 -27.90
C ALA A 653 25.95 1.45 -28.37
N LYS A 654 26.74 0.71 -29.16
CA LYS A 654 27.95 1.21 -29.83
C LYS A 654 27.66 2.10 -31.05
N GLY A 655 26.40 2.14 -31.52
CA GLY A 655 26.00 2.83 -32.75
C GLY A 655 26.30 2.04 -34.03
N ASP A 656 26.69 0.77 -33.92
CA ASP A 656 26.88 -0.14 -35.06
C ASP A 656 25.54 -0.77 -35.43
N LEU A 657 24.74 -0.03 -36.20
CA LEU A 657 23.37 -0.41 -36.54
C LEU A 657 23.33 -1.62 -37.48
N GLU A 658 24.31 -1.76 -38.38
CA GLU A 658 24.44 -2.90 -39.28
C GLU A 658 24.73 -4.19 -38.50
N ALA A 659 25.68 -4.18 -37.55
CA ALA A 659 25.92 -5.33 -36.70
C ALA A 659 24.73 -5.62 -35.79
N ALA A 660 24.03 -4.60 -35.29
CA ALA A 660 22.83 -4.78 -34.48
C ALA A 660 21.72 -5.50 -35.27
N LEU A 661 21.52 -5.11 -36.53
CA LEU A 661 20.57 -5.74 -37.45
C LEU A 661 20.88 -7.23 -37.62
N GLU A 662 22.12 -7.59 -37.97
CA GLU A 662 22.51 -9.00 -38.14
C GLU A 662 22.30 -9.84 -36.87
N TRP A 663 22.64 -9.29 -35.71
CA TRP A 663 22.52 -10.01 -34.45
C TRP A 663 21.07 -10.19 -34.00
N TYR A 664 20.21 -9.17 -34.18
CA TYR A 664 18.78 -9.32 -33.90
C TYR A 664 18.09 -10.27 -34.87
N GLU A 665 18.47 -10.29 -36.15
CA GLU A 665 17.97 -11.29 -37.11
C GLU A 665 18.33 -12.71 -36.66
N ARG A 666 19.59 -12.95 -36.28
CA ARG A 666 20.04 -14.24 -35.71
C ARG A 666 19.29 -14.61 -34.43
N ALA A 667 18.99 -13.63 -33.57
CA ALA A 667 18.20 -13.85 -32.36
C ALA A 667 16.78 -14.33 -32.70
N ILE A 668 16.12 -13.66 -33.66
CA ILE A 668 14.77 -14.01 -34.13
C ILE A 668 14.75 -15.40 -34.79
N GLU A 669 15.73 -15.71 -35.64
CA GLU A 669 15.91 -17.04 -36.22
C GLU A 669 16.11 -18.12 -35.15
N GLY A 670 16.80 -17.76 -34.06
CA GLY A 670 16.98 -18.57 -32.86
C GLY A 670 15.77 -18.59 -31.91
N GLY A 671 14.64 -17.98 -32.25
CA GLY A 671 13.39 -18.01 -31.48
C GLY A 671 13.14 -16.84 -30.53
N GLU A 672 14.03 -15.84 -30.47
CA GLU A 672 13.87 -14.66 -29.60
C GLU A 672 12.89 -13.64 -30.19
N ARG A 673 11.59 -13.95 -30.11
CA ARG A 673 10.50 -13.17 -30.71
C ARG A 673 10.43 -11.72 -30.23
N GLU A 674 10.77 -11.46 -28.98
CA GLU A 674 10.76 -10.11 -28.43
C GLU A 674 11.90 -9.23 -29.02
N SER A 675 12.85 -9.81 -29.77
CA SER A 675 13.84 -9.04 -30.55
C SER A 675 13.22 -8.33 -31.76
N ILE A 676 11.96 -8.63 -32.11
CA ILE A 676 11.27 -8.01 -33.25
C ILE A 676 11.12 -6.49 -33.06
N GLY A 677 10.74 -6.04 -31.85
CA GLY A 677 10.61 -4.61 -31.55
C GLY A 677 11.95 -3.88 -31.61
N ALA A 678 13.00 -4.51 -31.07
CA ALA A 678 14.39 -4.05 -31.12
C ALA A 678 14.86 -3.84 -32.56
N LEU A 679 14.63 -4.83 -33.41
CA LEU A 679 14.96 -4.78 -34.83
C LEU A 679 14.20 -3.64 -35.53
N GLY A 680 12.92 -3.43 -35.19
CA GLY A 680 12.12 -2.31 -35.70
C GLY A 680 12.76 -0.95 -35.39
N LEU A 681 13.28 -0.76 -34.18
CA LEU A 681 14.02 0.45 -33.79
C LEU A 681 15.33 0.63 -34.56
N VAL A 682 16.05 -0.46 -34.86
CA VAL A 682 17.24 -0.42 -35.72
C VAL A 682 16.86 0.05 -37.13
N HIS A 683 15.81 -0.52 -37.72
CA HIS A 683 15.31 -0.10 -39.02
C HIS A 683 14.87 1.36 -39.04
N GLU A 684 14.19 1.85 -38.00
CA GLU A 684 13.83 3.27 -37.87
C GLU A 684 15.08 4.17 -37.91
N LYS A 685 16.12 3.83 -37.12
CA LYS A 685 17.37 4.61 -37.10
C LYS A 685 18.13 4.57 -38.42
N LEU A 686 18.02 3.48 -39.17
CA LEU A 686 18.57 3.36 -40.53
C LEU A 686 17.73 4.10 -41.59
N GLY A 687 16.56 4.66 -41.22
CA GLY A 687 15.64 5.34 -42.13
C GLY A 687 14.70 4.39 -42.90
N ASN A 688 14.70 3.10 -42.58
CA ASN A 688 13.88 2.07 -43.19
C ASN A 688 12.50 2.00 -42.52
N GLN A 689 11.72 3.06 -42.71
CA GLN A 689 10.48 3.27 -41.95
C GLN A 689 9.42 2.18 -42.23
N ALA A 690 9.31 1.70 -43.48
CA ALA A 690 8.32 0.68 -43.84
C ALA A 690 8.57 -0.65 -43.13
N GLU A 691 9.83 -1.08 -43.06
CA GLU A 691 10.28 -2.27 -42.38
C GLU A 691 10.08 -2.15 -40.86
N ALA A 692 10.41 -0.99 -40.26
CA ALA A 692 10.17 -0.73 -38.85
C ALA A 692 8.69 -0.90 -38.48
N ILE A 693 7.78 -0.31 -39.26
CA ILE A 693 6.33 -0.42 -39.04
C ILE A 693 5.86 -1.87 -39.17
N ALA A 694 6.33 -2.60 -40.17
CA ALA A 694 5.96 -4.00 -40.37
C ALA A 694 6.41 -4.88 -39.20
N LEU A 695 7.60 -4.62 -38.64
CA LEU A 695 8.12 -5.31 -37.48
C LEU A 695 7.32 -4.99 -36.22
N TRP A 696 7.07 -3.70 -35.92
CA TRP A 696 6.28 -3.32 -34.74
C TRP A 696 4.84 -3.81 -34.82
N LYS A 697 4.22 -3.79 -36.00
CA LYS A 697 2.90 -4.41 -36.19
C LYS A 697 2.92 -5.90 -35.87
N ARG A 698 3.88 -6.64 -36.42
CA ARG A 698 4.03 -8.08 -36.17
C ARG A 698 4.32 -8.40 -34.70
N GLY A 699 5.09 -7.55 -34.01
CA GLY A 699 5.31 -7.65 -32.57
C GLY A 699 4.04 -7.36 -31.77
N THR A 700 3.28 -6.34 -32.14
CA THR A 700 1.98 -5.99 -31.53
C THR A 700 0.97 -7.14 -31.66
N GLU A 701 0.86 -7.74 -32.85
CA GLU A 701 0.00 -8.90 -33.11
C GLU A 701 0.42 -10.14 -32.30
N ALA A 702 1.69 -10.20 -31.89
CA ALA A 702 2.22 -11.22 -30.99
C ALA A 702 2.08 -10.86 -29.50
N GLY A 703 1.52 -9.69 -29.18
CA GLY A 703 1.29 -9.22 -27.81
C GLY A 703 2.50 -8.55 -27.14
N ASP A 704 3.54 -8.17 -27.90
CA ASP A 704 4.73 -7.49 -27.35
C ASP A 704 4.42 -6.02 -26.98
N PRO A 705 4.46 -5.64 -25.69
CA PRO A 705 4.09 -4.28 -25.24
C PRO A 705 5.00 -3.19 -25.81
N GLY A 706 6.29 -3.46 -25.98
CA GLY A 706 7.26 -2.49 -26.53
C GLY A 706 7.00 -2.20 -28.01
N SER A 707 6.79 -3.24 -28.82
CA SER A 707 6.33 -3.08 -30.21
C SER A 707 4.98 -2.38 -30.28
N ALA A 708 4.05 -2.72 -29.38
CA ALA A 708 2.73 -2.09 -29.32
C ALA A 708 2.81 -0.59 -29.01
N LEU A 709 3.72 -0.17 -28.11
CA LEU A 709 3.99 1.23 -27.82
C LEU A 709 4.46 1.96 -29.07
N HIS A 710 5.53 1.47 -29.72
CA HIS A 710 6.08 2.10 -30.93
C HIS A 710 5.10 2.10 -32.09
N TYR A 711 4.32 1.02 -32.26
CA TYR A 711 3.29 0.95 -33.28
C TYR A 711 2.15 1.93 -33.01
N SER A 712 1.71 2.04 -31.75
CA SER A 712 0.69 3.00 -31.34
C SER A 712 1.16 4.45 -31.55
N ASP A 713 2.40 4.78 -31.22
CA ASP A 713 2.98 6.11 -31.41
C ASP A 713 3.13 6.46 -32.90
N TRP A 714 3.52 5.50 -33.74
CA TRP A 714 3.51 5.70 -35.18
C TRP A 714 2.08 5.95 -35.70
N LEU A 715 1.11 5.15 -35.25
CA LEU A 715 -0.31 5.32 -35.61
C LEU A 715 -0.90 6.63 -35.08
N ARG A 716 -0.40 7.21 -33.98
CA ARG A 716 -0.87 8.51 -33.46
C ARG A 716 -0.70 9.64 -34.48
N SER A 717 0.33 9.58 -35.33
CA SER A 717 0.48 10.51 -36.46
C SER A 717 -0.62 10.37 -37.52
N LYS A 718 -1.29 9.21 -37.55
CA LYS A 718 -2.42 8.86 -38.42
C LYS A 718 -3.71 8.77 -37.60
N TRP A 719 -4.12 9.90 -37.01
CA TRP A 719 -5.45 10.17 -36.44
C TRP A 719 -6.18 8.98 -35.79
N GLN A 720 -6.03 8.81 -34.48
CA GLN A 720 -6.91 8.06 -33.55
C GLN A 720 -7.70 6.87 -34.14
N SER A 721 -7.02 5.94 -34.83
CA SER A 721 -7.68 4.73 -35.32
C SER A 721 -7.97 3.76 -34.16
N ASP A 722 -8.96 2.90 -34.32
CA ASP A 722 -9.21 1.81 -33.36
C ASP A 722 -7.98 0.88 -33.23
N GLU A 723 -7.22 0.73 -34.32
CA GLU A 723 -5.93 0.01 -34.32
C GLU A 723 -4.88 0.68 -33.41
N ALA A 724 -4.83 2.03 -33.39
CA ALA A 724 -3.93 2.78 -32.51
C ALA A 724 -4.31 2.62 -31.04
N VAL A 725 -5.62 2.68 -30.75
CA VAL A 725 -6.15 2.51 -29.40
C VAL A 725 -5.91 1.08 -28.89
N GLU A 726 -6.06 0.09 -29.76
CA GLU A 726 -5.80 -1.31 -29.41
C GLU A 726 -4.31 -1.58 -29.18
N ALA A 727 -3.42 -1.05 -30.02
CA ALA A 727 -1.98 -1.12 -29.78
C ALA A 727 -1.60 -0.43 -28.46
N LEU A 728 -2.18 0.75 -28.18
CA LEU A 728 -1.96 1.45 -26.91
C LEU A 728 -2.49 0.67 -25.70
N ARG A 729 -3.64 -0.02 -25.84
CA ARG A 729 -4.17 -0.91 -24.81
C ARG A 729 -3.22 -2.06 -24.53
N ILE A 730 -2.67 -2.73 -25.56
CA ILE A 730 -1.69 -3.81 -25.39
C ILE A 730 -0.45 -3.31 -24.64
N ALA A 731 0.05 -2.12 -24.99
CA ALA A 731 1.17 -1.48 -24.28
C ALA A 731 0.82 -1.14 -22.82
N ALA A 732 -0.39 -0.62 -22.57
CA ALA A 732 -0.88 -0.30 -21.23
C ALA A 732 -1.07 -1.56 -20.36
N ASP A 733 -1.52 -2.65 -20.97
CA ASP A 733 -1.69 -3.93 -20.29
C ASP A 733 -0.36 -4.59 -19.92
N GLY A 734 0.70 -4.31 -20.67
CA GLY A 734 2.09 -4.64 -20.34
C GLY A 734 2.74 -3.69 -19.33
N GLU A 735 1.96 -3.03 -18.47
CA GLU A 735 2.43 -2.19 -17.34
C GLU A 735 3.40 -1.04 -17.71
N ILE A 736 3.43 -0.60 -18.97
CA ILE A 736 4.19 0.59 -19.37
C ILE A 736 3.48 1.84 -18.81
N PRO A 737 4.05 2.57 -17.82
CA PRO A 737 3.32 3.63 -17.11
C PRO A 737 2.83 4.74 -18.05
N PHE A 738 3.68 5.11 -19.02
CA PHE A 738 3.35 6.10 -20.04
C PHE A 738 2.14 5.68 -20.91
N ALA A 739 2.10 4.41 -21.33
CA ALA A 739 1.01 3.86 -22.13
C ALA A 739 -0.28 3.77 -21.30
N ALA A 740 -0.19 3.33 -20.05
CA ALA A 740 -1.31 3.23 -19.13
C ALA A 740 -1.96 4.59 -18.86
N LEU A 741 -1.18 5.66 -18.62
CA LEU A 741 -1.72 7.01 -18.49
C LEU A 741 -2.38 7.51 -19.79
N SER A 742 -1.70 7.32 -20.93
CA SER A 742 -2.23 7.74 -22.22
C SER A 742 -3.52 7.01 -22.58
N TYR A 743 -3.62 5.71 -22.24
CA TYR A 743 -4.82 4.90 -22.41
C TYR A 743 -5.93 5.34 -21.46
N ALA A 744 -5.62 5.68 -20.22
CA ALA A 744 -6.59 6.29 -19.30
C ALA A 744 -7.18 7.59 -19.88
N GLY A 745 -6.37 8.44 -20.54
CA GLY A 745 -6.86 9.61 -21.26
C GLY A 745 -7.82 9.27 -22.42
N VAL A 746 -7.59 8.16 -23.15
CA VAL A 746 -8.53 7.66 -24.16
C VAL A 746 -9.85 7.24 -23.53
N LEU A 747 -9.81 6.55 -22.39
CA LEU A 747 -11.00 6.09 -21.65
C LEU A 747 -11.81 7.26 -21.10
N LEU A 748 -11.15 8.31 -20.61
CA LEU A 748 -11.82 9.55 -20.18
C LEU A 748 -12.59 10.21 -21.33
N ARG A 749 -12.01 10.30 -22.53
CA ARG A 749 -12.72 10.79 -23.73
C ARG A 749 -13.94 9.92 -24.08
N ARG A 750 -13.92 8.63 -23.74
CA ARG A 750 -15.03 7.69 -23.93
C ARG A 750 -16.00 7.66 -22.73
N SER A 751 -15.83 8.53 -21.75
CA SER A 751 -16.61 8.59 -20.50
C SER A 751 -16.55 7.30 -19.65
N ASP A 752 -15.49 6.50 -19.80
CA ASP A 752 -15.24 5.29 -19.00
C ASP A 752 -14.33 5.61 -17.81
N HIS A 753 -14.87 6.33 -16.83
CA HIS A 753 -14.13 6.88 -15.70
C HIS A 753 -13.60 5.81 -14.74
N GLU A 754 -14.36 4.74 -14.52
CA GLU A 754 -13.99 3.66 -13.60
C GLU A 754 -12.76 2.92 -14.14
N THR A 755 -12.78 2.53 -15.42
CA THR A 755 -11.66 1.85 -16.05
C THR A 755 -10.46 2.79 -16.18
N ALA A 756 -10.68 4.08 -16.51
CA ALA A 756 -9.61 5.08 -16.53
C ALA A 756 -8.86 5.14 -15.19
N ASN A 757 -9.59 5.25 -14.07
CA ASN A 757 -8.99 5.29 -12.72
C ASN A 757 -8.19 4.02 -12.39
N ALA A 758 -8.65 2.85 -12.84
CA ALA A 758 -7.91 1.60 -12.68
C ALA A 758 -6.56 1.65 -13.41
N TYR A 759 -6.51 2.16 -14.65
CA TYR A 759 -5.26 2.31 -15.39
C TYR A 759 -4.33 3.38 -14.81
N VAL A 760 -4.86 4.49 -14.27
CA VAL A 760 -4.03 5.48 -13.59
C VAL A 760 -3.38 4.88 -12.34
N SER A 761 -4.13 4.08 -11.57
CA SER A 761 -3.59 3.37 -10.40
C SER A 761 -2.50 2.38 -10.79
N ARG A 762 -2.74 1.57 -11.83
CA ARG A 762 -1.72 0.65 -12.41
C ARG A 762 -0.47 1.42 -12.86
N ALA A 763 -0.64 2.57 -13.52
CA ALA A 763 0.47 3.39 -13.98
C ALA A 763 1.31 3.90 -12.80
N TYR A 764 0.66 4.35 -11.71
CA TYR A 764 1.36 4.80 -10.51
C TYR A 764 2.15 3.66 -9.86
N ASP A 765 1.51 2.50 -9.65
CA ASP A 765 2.15 1.35 -9.02
C ASP A 765 3.35 0.86 -9.84
N ALA A 766 3.20 0.73 -11.16
CA ALA A 766 4.28 0.37 -12.07
C ALA A 766 5.41 1.41 -12.07
N ALA A 767 5.10 2.71 -12.10
CA ALA A 767 6.11 3.76 -12.09
C ALA A 767 6.88 3.83 -10.76
N VAL A 768 6.20 3.71 -9.62
CA VAL A 768 6.83 3.69 -8.28
C VAL A 768 7.74 2.47 -8.14
N LYS A 769 7.29 1.32 -8.62
CA LYS A 769 8.05 0.07 -8.65
C LYS A 769 9.34 0.24 -9.48
N GLN A 770 9.21 0.69 -10.73
CA GLN A 770 10.35 1.01 -11.60
C GLN A 770 11.29 2.04 -10.98
N GLY A 771 10.76 3.15 -10.45
CA GLY A 771 11.54 4.20 -9.81
C GLY A 771 12.28 3.73 -8.55
N ASN A 772 11.70 2.81 -7.78
CA ASN A 772 12.37 2.19 -6.64
C ASN A 772 13.52 1.25 -7.04
N LEU A 773 13.45 0.66 -8.23
CA LEU A 773 14.54 -0.12 -8.85
C LEU A 773 15.64 0.78 -9.45
N GLY A 774 15.50 2.10 -9.36
CA GLY A 774 16.44 3.06 -9.90
C GLY A 774 16.21 3.41 -11.37
N ASP A 775 15.04 3.07 -11.92
CA ASP A 775 14.67 3.52 -13.27
C ASP A 775 14.50 5.04 -13.32
N PRO A 776 15.27 5.75 -14.15
CA PRO A 776 15.02 7.14 -14.41
C PRO A 776 13.61 7.44 -14.93
N ILE A 777 13.10 6.62 -15.85
CA ILE A 777 11.81 6.89 -16.50
C ILE A 777 10.65 6.60 -15.55
N GLY A 778 10.73 5.54 -14.76
CA GLY A 778 9.84 5.22 -13.66
C GLY A 778 9.81 6.34 -12.62
N CYS A 779 10.95 6.91 -12.24
CA CYS A 779 10.99 8.11 -11.39
C CYS A 779 10.26 9.30 -12.03
N LEU A 780 10.49 9.56 -13.32
CA LEU A 780 9.80 10.63 -14.03
C LEU A 780 8.29 10.40 -14.06
N MET A 781 7.85 9.19 -14.38
CA MET A 781 6.44 8.83 -14.48
C MET A 781 5.73 8.76 -13.12
N ALA A 782 6.42 8.36 -12.06
CA ALA A 782 5.93 8.41 -10.67
C ALA A 782 5.73 9.85 -10.22
N GLY A 783 6.59 10.77 -10.69
CA GLY A 783 6.41 12.19 -10.50
C GLY A 783 5.20 12.74 -11.25
N VAL A 784 5.06 12.42 -12.55
CA VAL A 784 3.91 12.83 -13.38
C VAL A 784 2.59 12.40 -12.74
N THR A 785 2.45 11.11 -12.39
CA THR A 785 1.26 10.58 -11.73
C THR A 785 0.98 11.26 -10.39
N ALA A 786 1.99 11.47 -9.55
CA ALA A 786 1.82 12.17 -8.27
C ALA A 786 1.30 13.61 -8.47
N TYR A 787 1.81 14.33 -9.48
CA TYR A 787 1.32 15.65 -9.85
C TYR A 787 -0.11 15.62 -10.39
N SER A 788 -0.48 14.62 -11.20
CA SER A 788 -1.85 14.44 -11.69
C SER A 788 -2.87 14.23 -10.55
N PHE A 789 -2.42 13.75 -9.38
CA PHE A 789 -3.23 13.61 -8.17
C PHE A 789 -3.09 14.77 -7.17
N GLY A 790 -2.41 15.86 -7.55
CA GLY A 790 -2.23 17.05 -6.69
C GLY A 790 -1.18 16.90 -5.59
N ASN A 791 -0.42 15.80 -5.57
CA ASN A 791 0.64 15.57 -4.58
C ASN A 791 1.97 16.17 -5.05
N VAL A 792 2.04 17.50 -5.04
CA VAL A 792 3.18 18.29 -5.54
C VAL A 792 4.50 17.91 -4.86
N ARG A 793 4.49 17.74 -3.53
CA ARG A 793 5.69 17.35 -2.77
C ARG A 793 6.22 16.00 -3.22
N LEU A 794 5.35 14.99 -3.36
CA LEU A 794 5.77 13.67 -3.79
C LEU A 794 6.24 13.66 -5.24
N GLY A 795 5.59 14.46 -6.11
CA GLY A 795 6.01 14.66 -7.49
C GLY A 795 7.46 15.14 -7.58
N GLU A 796 7.79 16.16 -6.80
CA GLU A 796 9.14 16.74 -6.78
C GLU A 796 10.19 15.80 -6.17
N GLU A 797 9.81 15.01 -5.16
CA GLU A 797 10.70 13.99 -4.58
C GLU A 797 11.12 12.95 -5.63
N TRP A 798 10.19 12.48 -6.46
CA TRP A 798 10.49 11.53 -7.53
C TRP A 798 11.36 12.14 -8.63
N TRP A 799 11.05 13.36 -9.07
CA TRP A 799 11.87 14.04 -10.07
C TRP A 799 13.26 14.42 -9.54
N SER A 800 13.40 14.69 -8.25
CA SER A 800 14.71 14.87 -7.62
C SER A 800 15.55 13.60 -7.68
N ARG A 801 14.95 12.43 -7.42
CA ARG A 801 15.64 11.15 -7.57
C ARG A 801 16.09 10.91 -9.02
N ALA A 802 15.24 11.20 -10.00
CA ALA A 802 15.62 11.08 -11.42
C ALA A 802 16.83 11.97 -11.75
N ARG A 803 16.85 13.23 -11.26
CA ARG A 803 17.97 14.16 -11.42
C ARG A 803 19.26 13.67 -10.76
N GLU A 804 19.19 13.08 -9.56
CA GLU A 804 20.35 12.50 -8.87
C GLU A 804 21.00 11.38 -9.68
N HIS A 805 20.22 10.66 -10.50
CA HIS A 805 20.70 9.62 -11.41
C HIS A 805 21.14 10.17 -12.79
N GLY A 806 21.15 11.49 -12.99
CA GLY A 806 21.59 12.14 -14.23
C GLY A 806 20.51 12.27 -15.30
N HIS A 807 19.24 12.10 -14.94
CA HIS A 807 18.11 12.14 -15.86
C HIS A 807 17.08 13.21 -15.42
N PRO A 808 17.31 14.49 -15.75
CA PRO A 808 16.34 15.55 -15.44
C PRO A 808 15.06 15.39 -16.27
N SER A 809 13.95 15.86 -15.70
CA SER A 809 12.67 15.98 -16.39
C SER A 809 12.74 17.09 -17.45
N ASP A 810 12.15 16.85 -18.63
CA ASP A 810 11.91 17.88 -19.65
C ASP A 810 10.72 18.80 -19.29
N TRP A 811 9.99 18.44 -18.23
CA TRP A 811 8.88 19.21 -17.68
C TRP A 811 9.24 19.85 -16.35
N VAL A 812 8.67 21.03 -16.12
CA VAL A 812 8.86 21.83 -14.91
C VAL A 812 7.49 22.21 -14.37
N VAL A 813 7.26 21.98 -13.08
CA VAL A 813 6.05 22.48 -12.39
C VAL A 813 6.41 23.78 -11.70
N LEU A 814 5.70 24.86 -12.03
CA LEU A 814 5.84 26.14 -11.34
C LEU A 814 4.74 26.29 -10.29
N GLU A 815 5.11 26.95 -9.20
CA GLU A 815 4.21 27.37 -8.12
C GLU A 815 3.95 28.88 -8.24
N ALA A 816 2.68 29.26 -8.04
CA ALA A 816 2.27 30.67 -7.98
C ALA A 816 2.77 31.33 -6.68
N ALA A 817 2.85 32.66 -6.66
CA ALA A 817 3.14 33.36 -5.42
C ALA A 817 1.94 33.27 -4.46
N ASP A 818 2.21 33.21 -3.15
CA ASP A 818 1.17 33.15 -2.12
C ASP A 818 0.11 34.25 -2.31
N GLY A 819 -1.15 33.84 -2.35
CA GLY A 819 -2.29 34.75 -2.52
C GLY A 819 -2.53 35.26 -3.94
N SER A 820 -1.81 34.74 -4.95
CA SER A 820 -2.15 35.01 -6.35
C SER A 820 -3.51 34.40 -6.70
N ALA A 821 -4.30 35.11 -7.52
CA ALA A 821 -5.46 34.52 -8.16
C ALA A 821 -5.05 33.49 -9.23
N GLY A 822 -5.98 32.63 -9.64
CA GLY A 822 -5.77 31.64 -10.70
C GLY A 822 -5.18 30.32 -10.20
N LEU A 823 -4.33 29.69 -11.02
CA LEU A 823 -3.77 28.37 -10.74
C LEU A 823 -2.64 28.43 -9.71
N PRO A 824 -2.67 27.59 -8.65
CA PRO A 824 -1.57 27.50 -7.69
C PRO A 824 -0.35 26.79 -8.27
N HIS A 825 -0.56 25.82 -9.17
CA HIS A 825 0.49 25.03 -9.81
C HIS A 825 0.17 24.80 -11.28
N LEU A 826 1.17 24.81 -12.14
CA LEU A 826 1.02 24.51 -13.57
C LEU A 826 2.28 23.84 -14.12
N ALA A 827 2.10 22.77 -14.90
CA ALA A 827 3.19 22.05 -15.55
C ALA A 827 3.50 22.65 -16.94
N PHE A 828 4.78 22.95 -17.18
CA PHE A 828 5.33 23.49 -18.41
C PHE A 828 6.35 22.53 -19.02
N SER A 829 6.57 22.60 -20.33
CA SER A 829 7.78 22.06 -20.95
C SER A 829 8.91 23.07 -20.83
N GLN A 830 10.16 22.61 -20.93
CA GLN A 830 11.30 23.52 -20.97
C GLN A 830 11.20 24.53 -22.12
N ASP A 831 10.76 24.11 -23.31
CA ASP A 831 10.58 25.01 -24.46
C ASP A 831 9.53 26.11 -24.19
N CYS A 832 8.42 25.77 -23.52
CA CYS A 832 7.44 26.79 -23.10
C CYS A 832 8.08 27.84 -22.18
N LEU A 833 8.90 27.41 -21.23
CA LEU A 833 9.57 28.32 -20.29
C LEU A 833 10.66 29.14 -20.96
N ASP A 834 11.39 28.58 -21.92
CA ASP A 834 12.43 29.29 -22.65
C ASP A 834 11.83 30.41 -23.54
N ARG A 835 10.64 30.18 -24.11
CA ARG A 835 9.92 31.17 -24.93
C ARG A 835 9.20 32.25 -24.12
N LEU A 836 8.57 31.89 -23.00
CA LEU A 836 7.81 32.82 -22.15
C LEU A 836 8.70 33.56 -21.15
N GLY A 837 9.67 32.87 -20.57
CA GLY A 837 10.32 33.26 -19.32
C GLY A 837 9.45 32.99 -18.09
N GLN A 838 10.09 32.78 -16.93
CA GLN A 838 9.39 32.41 -15.70
C GLN A 838 8.44 33.49 -15.16
N GLU A 839 8.74 34.78 -15.36
CA GLU A 839 7.86 35.87 -14.92
C GLU A 839 6.55 35.84 -15.70
N GLU A 840 6.63 35.74 -17.02
CA GLU A 840 5.44 35.67 -17.88
C GLU A 840 4.66 34.37 -17.67
N ALA A 841 5.34 33.25 -17.43
CA ALA A 841 4.70 31.99 -17.08
C ALA A 841 3.86 32.10 -15.79
N ARG A 842 4.34 32.84 -14.78
CA ARG A 842 3.56 33.11 -13.56
C ARG A 842 2.43 34.10 -13.80
N SER A 843 2.61 35.11 -14.65
CA SER A 843 1.52 35.99 -15.09
C SER A 843 0.42 35.20 -15.79
N LEU A 844 0.79 34.25 -16.66
CA LEU A 844 -0.15 33.35 -17.34
C LEU A 844 -0.96 32.49 -16.35
N MET A 845 -0.32 31.98 -15.29
CA MET A 845 -1.02 31.21 -14.25
C MET A 845 -2.12 32.01 -13.54
N GLN A 846 -1.97 33.33 -13.42
CA GLN A 846 -2.98 34.20 -12.80
C GLN A 846 -4.24 34.39 -13.65
N LEU A 847 -4.14 34.12 -14.95
CA LEU A 847 -5.24 34.26 -15.92
C LEU A 847 -6.05 32.98 -16.09
N LEU A 848 -5.55 31.86 -15.55
CA LEU A 848 -6.05 30.51 -15.77
C LEU A 848 -6.61 29.93 -14.47
N TRP A 849 -7.63 29.08 -14.59
CA TRP A 849 -8.29 28.35 -13.52
C TRP A 849 -8.53 26.89 -13.93
N ALA A 850 -8.49 25.97 -12.96
CA ALA A 850 -8.72 24.55 -13.19
C ALA A 850 -10.24 24.26 -13.29
N GLY A 851 -10.82 24.48 -14.47
CA GLY A 851 -12.15 23.96 -14.82
C GLY A 851 -12.04 22.58 -15.47
N ASP A 852 -12.33 22.48 -16.76
CA ASP A 852 -12.36 21.25 -17.54
C ASP A 852 -11.14 21.07 -18.45
N CYS A 853 -10.69 19.82 -18.59
CA CYS A 853 -9.64 19.48 -19.53
C CYS A 853 -10.09 19.74 -20.98
N GLN A 854 -9.29 20.50 -21.72
CA GLN A 854 -9.57 20.92 -23.10
C GLN A 854 -9.37 19.80 -24.15
N ASP A 855 -9.32 18.54 -23.72
CA ASP A 855 -9.28 17.35 -24.59
C ASP A 855 -10.41 16.37 -24.27
N CYS A 856 -10.59 15.99 -23.00
CA CYS A 856 -11.63 15.04 -22.60
C CYS A 856 -12.90 15.66 -22.01
N GLY A 857 -12.89 16.95 -21.67
CA GLY A 857 -14.02 17.63 -21.03
C GLY A 857 -14.28 17.23 -19.58
N TYR A 858 -13.47 16.34 -18.99
CA TYR A 858 -13.57 15.98 -17.59
C TYR A 858 -12.87 17.03 -16.70
N PRO A 859 -13.36 17.30 -15.48
CA PRO A 859 -12.75 18.29 -14.58
C PRO A 859 -11.27 18.00 -14.31
N LEU A 860 -10.45 19.06 -14.28
CA LEU A 860 -9.03 18.98 -13.93
C LEU A 860 -8.82 18.65 -12.44
N GLY A 861 -9.77 19.03 -11.58
CA GLY A 861 -9.74 18.76 -10.14
C GLY A 861 -8.53 19.40 -9.45
N ASP A 862 -8.06 18.75 -8.39
CA ASP A 862 -6.92 19.22 -7.59
C ASP A 862 -5.55 18.87 -8.21
N GLY A 863 -5.54 18.15 -9.33
CA GLY A 863 -4.32 17.75 -10.04
C GLY A 863 -3.62 18.95 -10.67
N VAL A 864 -2.28 18.88 -10.79
CA VAL A 864 -1.51 19.90 -11.52
C VAL A 864 -1.84 19.79 -13.02
N PRO A 865 -2.41 20.82 -13.65
CA PRO A 865 -2.71 20.78 -15.08
C PRO A 865 -1.43 20.87 -15.92
N ALA A 866 -1.49 20.37 -17.16
CA ALA A 866 -0.45 20.57 -18.17
C ALA A 866 -0.82 21.71 -19.12
N LEU A 867 0.15 22.59 -19.40
CA LEU A 867 0.02 23.68 -20.36
C LEU A 867 0.35 23.23 -21.78
N HIS A 868 -0.59 23.36 -22.70
CA HIS A 868 -0.33 23.25 -24.14
C HIS A 868 -0.53 24.60 -24.81
N VAL A 869 0.42 24.99 -25.66
CA VAL A 869 0.36 26.25 -26.43
C VAL A 869 0.27 25.94 -27.91
N ASP A 870 -0.75 26.46 -28.59
CA ASP A 870 -0.88 26.40 -30.05
C ASP A 870 -0.51 27.75 -30.68
N ASP A 871 0.61 27.81 -31.39
CA ASP A 871 1.20 29.04 -31.92
C ASP A 871 0.73 29.36 -33.35
N GLN A 872 0.08 30.52 -33.52
CA GLN A 872 -0.37 31.05 -34.80
C GLN A 872 0.49 32.23 -35.30
N HIS A 873 1.77 32.24 -34.91
CA HIS A 873 2.84 33.19 -35.25
C HIS A 873 2.66 34.61 -34.69
N SER A 874 1.46 35.16 -34.75
CA SER A 874 1.13 36.52 -34.28
C SER A 874 0.42 36.52 -32.92
N TRP A 875 -0.18 35.40 -32.57
CA TRP A 875 -0.82 35.11 -31.29
C TRP A 875 -0.79 33.59 -31.07
N ALA A 876 -0.99 33.13 -29.84
CA ALA A 876 -1.08 31.72 -29.50
C ALA A 876 -2.16 31.47 -28.45
N ASP A 877 -2.78 30.30 -28.45
CA ASP A 877 -3.72 29.89 -27.40
C ASP A 877 -3.02 28.99 -26.39
N ALA A 878 -3.13 29.35 -25.11
CA ALA A 878 -2.65 28.57 -23.99
C ALA A 878 -3.83 27.86 -23.31
N ARG A 879 -3.80 26.52 -23.25
CA ARG A 879 -4.91 25.67 -22.78
C ARG A 879 -4.47 24.62 -21.76
N LEU A 880 -5.40 24.23 -20.89
CA LEU A 880 -5.16 23.26 -19.81
C LEU A 880 -5.62 21.84 -20.12
N PHE A 881 -4.82 20.86 -19.68
CA PHE A 881 -5.07 19.42 -19.87
C PHE A 881 -4.72 18.61 -18.62
N HIS A 882 -5.27 17.40 -18.47
CA HIS A 882 -4.76 16.43 -17.48
C HIS A 882 -3.31 16.07 -17.81
N PHE A 883 -2.41 16.37 -16.87
CA PHE A 883 -0.97 16.14 -17.05
C PHE A 883 -0.69 14.64 -17.18
N GLY A 884 -0.14 14.24 -18.33
CA GLY A 884 0.27 12.87 -18.63
C GLY A 884 -0.83 11.93 -19.11
N LEU A 885 -2.09 12.18 -18.75
CA LEU A 885 -3.24 11.39 -19.23
C LEU A 885 -3.71 11.84 -20.60
N CYS A 886 -4.04 13.13 -20.73
CA CYS A 886 -4.59 13.69 -21.96
C CYS A 886 -3.50 14.30 -22.82
N ARG A 887 -2.67 15.17 -22.23
CA ARG A 887 -1.54 15.82 -22.91
C ARG A 887 -0.38 16.04 -21.95
N TYR A 888 0.82 16.03 -22.50
CA TYR A 888 2.01 16.56 -21.84
C TYR A 888 2.17 18.04 -22.18
N PRO A 889 2.82 18.84 -21.30
CA PRO A 889 3.13 20.22 -21.61
C PRO A 889 3.93 20.34 -22.91
N HIS A 890 3.55 21.28 -23.77
CA HIS A 890 4.17 21.41 -25.10
C HIS A 890 3.86 22.76 -25.76
N TRP A 891 4.78 23.21 -26.61
CA TRP A 891 4.59 24.34 -27.52
C TRP A 891 4.49 23.82 -28.96
N ASN A 892 3.31 23.91 -29.55
CA ASN A 892 3.03 23.49 -30.91
C ASN A 892 3.19 24.68 -31.87
N ASP A 893 4.27 24.70 -32.65
CA ASP A 893 4.51 25.68 -33.73
C ASP A 893 4.19 25.13 -35.13
N SER A 894 3.50 23.98 -35.20
CA SER A 894 3.06 23.39 -36.46
C SER A 894 1.72 23.98 -36.92
N ALA A 895 1.48 23.93 -38.24
CA ALA A 895 0.20 24.36 -38.82
C ALA A 895 -1.00 23.43 -38.48
N LEU A 896 -0.76 22.32 -37.76
CA LEU A 896 -1.78 21.35 -37.38
C LEU A 896 -2.17 21.58 -35.92
N ILE A 897 -3.40 22.06 -35.73
CA ILE A 897 -3.98 22.27 -34.41
C ILE A 897 -5.04 21.19 -34.19
N ASN A 898 -4.88 20.40 -33.12
CA ASN A 898 -5.82 19.37 -32.72
C ASN A 898 -6.69 19.90 -31.58
N VAL A 899 -7.89 20.39 -31.91
CA VAL A 899 -8.88 20.80 -30.92
C VAL A 899 -9.93 19.71 -30.80
N ALA A 900 -10.23 19.27 -29.57
CA ALA A 900 -11.36 18.39 -29.31
C ALA A 900 -12.66 19.13 -29.65
N LYS A 901 -13.46 18.58 -30.57
CA LYS A 901 -14.73 19.19 -31.04
C LYS A 901 -15.80 19.36 -29.94
N GLU A 902 -15.62 18.68 -28.80
CA GLU A 902 -16.64 18.52 -27.76
C GLU A 902 -16.19 19.06 -26.38
N ALA A 903 -14.96 19.58 -26.24
CA ALA A 903 -14.52 20.20 -24.99
C ALA A 903 -15.26 21.53 -24.80
N GLY A 904 -16.12 21.60 -23.78
CA GLY A 904 -16.76 22.84 -23.36
C GLY A 904 -15.73 23.80 -22.75
N ILE A 905 -15.98 25.10 -22.88
CA ILE A 905 -15.26 26.14 -22.16
C ILE A 905 -16.07 26.45 -20.91
N SER A 906 -15.49 26.28 -19.73
CA SER A 906 -16.17 26.70 -18.51
C SER A 906 -16.00 28.20 -18.27
N TRP A 907 -17.02 28.76 -17.63
CA TRP A 907 -17.10 30.16 -17.27
C TRP A 907 -17.78 30.30 -15.91
N THR A 908 -17.56 31.43 -15.25
CA THR A 908 -18.25 31.80 -14.01
C THR A 908 -18.77 33.23 -14.12
N ALA A 909 -19.96 33.51 -13.56
CA ALA A 909 -20.54 34.84 -13.60
C ALA A 909 -21.42 35.16 -12.39
N PHE A 910 -21.51 36.45 -12.05
CA PHE A 910 -22.43 36.97 -11.04
C PHE A 910 -22.94 38.37 -11.41
N THR A 911 -24.07 38.77 -10.81
CA THR A 911 -24.66 40.10 -11.01
C THR A 911 -24.19 41.09 -9.94
N ALA A 912 -23.91 42.33 -10.34
CA ALA A 912 -23.46 43.40 -9.46
C ALA A 912 -23.97 44.78 -9.90
N GLY A 913 -24.26 45.64 -8.93
CA GLY A 913 -24.54 47.07 -9.19
C GLY A 913 -23.25 47.87 -9.06
N VAL A 914 -22.76 48.44 -10.17
CA VAL A 914 -21.56 49.28 -10.14
C VAL A 914 -21.97 50.74 -9.94
N PRO A 915 -21.53 51.41 -8.86
CA PRO A 915 -21.84 52.82 -8.64
C PRO A 915 -21.08 53.70 -9.65
N VAL A 916 -21.77 54.68 -10.24
CA VAL A 916 -21.19 55.60 -11.22
C VAL A 916 -21.44 57.06 -10.83
N GLY A 917 -20.38 57.87 -10.79
CA GLY A 917 -20.41 59.33 -10.60
C GLY A 917 -19.95 59.82 -9.22
N GLU A 918 -19.62 61.12 -9.09
CA GLU A 918 -19.01 61.73 -7.88
C GLU A 918 -19.83 61.62 -6.58
N ARG A 919 -21.12 61.25 -6.66
CA ARG A 919 -22.00 61.06 -5.49
C ARG A 919 -22.36 59.60 -5.19
N ASN A 920 -21.92 58.62 -5.99
CA ASN A 920 -22.26 57.19 -5.86
C ASN A 920 -23.77 56.83 -5.84
N ASP A 921 -24.67 57.77 -6.16
CA ASP A 921 -26.13 57.57 -6.05
C ASP A 921 -26.75 56.75 -7.20
N LEU A 922 -25.99 56.45 -8.27
CA LEU A 922 -26.51 55.78 -9.47
C LEU A 922 -25.83 54.41 -9.65
N LEU A 923 -26.59 53.32 -9.48
CA LEU A 923 -26.13 51.96 -9.72
C LEU A 923 -26.39 51.56 -11.18
N VAL A 924 -25.34 51.13 -11.87
CA VAL A 924 -25.42 50.56 -13.22
C VAL A 924 -25.46 49.04 -13.11
N PRO A 925 -26.51 48.37 -13.63
CA PRO A 925 -26.60 46.91 -13.58
C PRO A 925 -25.48 46.30 -14.42
N THR A 926 -24.76 45.34 -13.84
CA THR A 926 -23.54 44.76 -14.41
C THR A 926 -23.50 43.24 -14.25
N LEU A 927 -23.06 42.54 -15.30
CA LEU A 927 -22.72 41.12 -15.28
C LEU A 927 -21.19 41.03 -15.25
N VAL A 928 -20.64 40.47 -14.19
CA VAL A 928 -19.21 40.18 -14.09
C VAL A 928 -19.01 38.71 -14.46
N VAL A 929 -18.12 38.42 -15.40
CA VAL A 929 -17.87 37.07 -15.92
C VAL A 929 -16.37 36.81 -16.10
N ASN A 930 -15.95 35.57 -15.84
CA ASN A 930 -14.73 35.03 -16.42
C ASN A 930 -15.14 34.06 -17.55
N PRO A 931 -14.98 34.45 -18.82
CA PRO A 931 -15.62 33.76 -19.94
C PRO A 931 -14.89 32.48 -20.40
N SER A 932 -13.68 32.20 -19.91
CA SER A 932 -12.89 31.04 -20.33
C SER A 932 -11.86 30.68 -19.27
N LEU A 933 -12.25 29.91 -18.28
CA LEU A 933 -11.42 29.58 -17.11
C LEU A 933 -10.09 28.91 -17.50
N GLU A 934 -10.11 28.03 -18.50
CA GLU A 934 -9.00 27.14 -18.85
C GLU A 934 -8.19 27.60 -20.06
N VAL A 935 -8.49 28.79 -20.58
CA VAL A 935 -7.90 29.31 -21.81
C VAL A 935 -7.43 30.74 -21.62
N ALA A 936 -6.18 30.99 -21.99
CA ALA A 936 -5.60 32.32 -22.10
C ALA A 936 -4.98 32.50 -23.49
N GLN A 937 -4.71 33.75 -23.87
CA GLN A 937 -4.08 34.06 -25.14
C GLN A 937 -2.69 34.66 -24.89
N LEU A 938 -1.74 34.29 -25.74
CA LEU A 938 -0.42 34.90 -25.80
C LEU A 938 -0.38 35.80 -27.03
N VAL A 939 0.05 37.04 -26.87
CA VAL A 939 0.21 38.00 -27.97
C VAL A 939 1.68 38.29 -28.17
N HIS A 940 2.15 38.23 -29.40
CA HIS A 940 3.55 38.45 -29.72
C HIS A 940 3.84 39.96 -29.88
N SER A 941 4.69 40.53 -29.03
CA SER A 941 5.07 41.95 -29.07
C SER A 941 6.59 42.11 -29.17
N GLY A 942 7.10 42.25 -30.40
CA GLY A 942 8.54 42.35 -30.65
C GLY A 942 9.20 40.97 -30.58
N ASP A 943 10.13 40.78 -29.63
CA ASP A 943 10.87 39.52 -29.41
C ASP A 943 10.32 38.71 -28.21
N ARG A 944 9.12 39.04 -27.70
CA ARG A 944 8.55 38.42 -26.50
C ARG A 944 7.07 38.11 -26.64
N TRP A 945 6.67 36.99 -26.06
CA TRP A 945 5.28 36.63 -25.81
C TRP A 945 4.79 37.29 -24.53
N THR A 946 3.56 37.79 -24.54
CA THR A 946 2.89 38.35 -23.35
C THR A 946 1.52 37.73 -23.21
N ALA A 947 1.22 37.22 -22.01
CA ALA A 947 -0.04 36.61 -21.67
C ALA A 947 -1.13 37.67 -21.46
N THR A 948 -2.33 37.37 -21.95
CA THR A 948 -3.55 38.13 -21.75
C THR A 948 -4.71 37.16 -21.60
N SER A 949 -5.75 37.53 -20.84
CA SER A 949 -6.90 36.65 -20.70
C SER A 949 -7.57 36.43 -22.06
N ALA A 950 -8.35 35.37 -22.23
CA ALA A 950 -9.00 35.07 -23.52
C ALA A 950 -9.82 36.26 -24.05
N SER A 951 -10.39 37.09 -23.17
CA SER A 951 -11.10 38.34 -23.51
C SER A 951 -10.35 39.62 -23.14
N GLY A 952 -9.07 39.52 -22.77
CA GLY A 952 -8.24 40.61 -22.27
C GLY A 952 -7.79 41.61 -23.34
N PRO A 953 -7.06 42.66 -22.94
CA PRO A 953 -6.55 43.66 -23.86
C PRO A 953 -5.73 43.03 -25.00
N ARG A 954 -5.99 43.47 -26.23
CA ARG A 954 -5.34 43.00 -27.48
C ARG A 954 -5.67 41.54 -27.85
N SER A 955 -6.60 40.88 -27.16
CA SER A 955 -7.01 39.55 -27.58
C SER A 955 -7.89 39.59 -28.84
N ALA A 956 -7.83 38.55 -29.66
CA ALA A 956 -8.69 38.42 -30.83
C ALA A 956 -10.18 38.48 -30.46
N ARG A 957 -10.53 37.97 -29.27
CA ARG A 957 -11.90 37.97 -28.74
C ARG A 957 -12.35 39.36 -28.32
N ALA A 958 -11.46 40.15 -27.71
CA ALA A 958 -11.75 41.54 -27.36
C ALA A 958 -12.02 42.39 -28.62
N GLU A 959 -11.25 42.20 -29.68
CA GLU A 959 -11.48 42.86 -30.98
C GLU A 959 -12.80 42.41 -31.62
N ALA A 960 -13.06 41.10 -31.63
CA ALA A 960 -14.29 40.53 -32.18
C ALA A 960 -15.55 41.00 -31.42
N LEU A 961 -15.46 41.20 -30.12
CA LEU A 961 -16.58 41.65 -29.27
C LEU A 961 -16.56 43.16 -28.99
N HIS A 962 -15.68 43.96 -29.60
CA HIS A 962 -15.51 45.39 -29.30
C HIS A 962 -15.45 45.69 -27.80
N LEU A 963 -14.73 44.86 -27.04
CA LEU A 963 -14.52 45.09 -25.62
C LEU A 963 -13.52 46.25 -25.46
N GLN A 964 -13.76 47.09 -24.45
CA GLN A 964 -12.88 48.20 -24.11
C GLN A 964 -12.33 48.04 -22.70
N PRO A 965 -11.04 48.32 -22.47
CA PRO A 965 -10.51 48.23 -21.13
C PRO A 965 -11.22 49.17 -20.17
N LEU A 966 -11.51 48.73 -18.96
CA LEU A 966 -12.30 49.50 -17.99
C LEU A 966 -11.69 50.89 -17.69
N TRP A 967 -10.36 50.98 -17.63
CA TRP A 967 -9.64 52.25 -17.42
C TRP A 967 -9.75 53.25 -18.59
N SER A 968 -10.34 52.86 -19.72
CA SER A 968 -10.67 53.79 -20.82
C SER A 968 -11.98 54.57 -20.59
N GLY A 969 -12.69 54.27 -19.49
CA GLY A 969 -13.95 54.90 -19.12
C GLY A 969 -15.16 53.99 -19.37
N LEU A 970 -16.37 54.49 -19.09
CA LEU A 970 -17.59 53.71 -19.30
C LEU A 970 -17.84 53.46 -20.80
N PRO A 971 -18.20 52.22 -21.17
CA PRO A 971 -18.38 51.86 -22.57
C PRO A 971 -19.57 52.62 -23.17
N PRO A 972 -19.47 53.07 -24.43
CA PRO A 972 -20.57 53.73 -25.11
C PRO A 972 -21.76 52.77 -25.29
N ARG A 973 -22.98 53.30 -25.15
CA ARG A 973 -24.22 52.53 -25.38
C ARG A 973 -24.41 52.25 -26.89
N SER A 974 -23.74 51.22 -27.38
CA SER A 974 -23.70 50.77 -28.78
C SER A 974 -24.62 49.56 -29.01
N SER A 975 -25.21 49.46 -30.21
CA SER A 975 -26.09 48.35 -30.62
C SER A 975 -25.61 47.66 -31.90
N ASP A 976 -24.30 47.39 -32.04
CA ASP A 976 -23.71 46.79 -33.25
C ASP A 976 -24.13 45.32 -33.54
N GLY A 977 -24.96 44.73 -32.67
CA GLY A 977 -25.50 43.38 -32.84
C GLY A 977 -24.53 42.23 -32.52
N ARG A 978 -23.41 42.48 -31.84
CA ARG A 978 -22.46 41.41 -31.45
C ARG A 978 -22.71 40.77 -30.08
N ALA A 979 -23.52 41.41 -29.23
CA ALA A 979 -23.94 40.89 -27.93
C ALA A 979 -25.34 41.38 -27.54
N TRP A 980 -26.13 40.54 -26.86
CA TRP A 980 -27.46 40.88 -26.36
C TRP A 980 -27.69 40.37 -24.95
N ALA A 981 -28.38 41.17 -24.13
CA ALA A 981 -28.81 40.78 -22.80
C ALA A 981 -30.27 40.31 -22.84
N PHE A 982 -30.55 39.27 -22.06
CA PHE A 982 -31.85 38.67 -21.83
C PHE A 982 -32.14 38.69 -20.33
N THR A 983 -33.40 38.96 -19.97
CA THR A 983 -33.87 38.92 -18.58
C THR A 983 -34.97 37.88 -18.46
N GLY A 984 -34.82 36.93 -17.54
CA GLY A 984 -35.84 35.95 -17.17
C GLY A 984 -36.22 36.08 -15.69
N PRO A 985 -37.22 35.31 -15.20
CA PRO A 985 -37.54 35.28 -13.77
C PRO A 985 -36.34 34.80 -12.94
N GLY A 986 -35.72 35.71 -12.17
CA GLY A 986 -34.61 35.40 -11.27
C GLY A 986 -33.22 35.26 -11.92
N GLU A 987 -33.08 35.57 -13.21
CA GLU A 987 -31.83 35.36 -13.95
C GLU A 987 -31.65 36.42 -15.06
N VAL A 988 -30.39 36.79 -15.31
CA VAL A 988 -30.00 37.54 -16.50
C VAL A 988 -28.96 36.75 -17.28
N ALA A 989 -28.98 36.90 -18.61
CA ALA A 989 -28.01 36.26 -19.48
C ALA A 989 -27.50 37.22 -20.55
N VAL A 990 -26.24 37.08 -20.94
CA VAL A 990 -25.64 37.76 -22.07
C VAL A 990 -25.25 36.71 -23.11
N ALA A 991 -25.84 36.83 -24.31
CA ALA A 991 -25.39 36.06 -25.46
C ALA A 991 -24.38 36.86 -26.28
N THR A 992 -23.29 36.21 -26.66
CA THR A 992 -22.24 36.74 -27.54
C THR A 992 -22.11 35.84 -28.79
N LEU A 993 -20.99 35.92 -29.53
CA LEU A 993 -20.76 35.16 -30.75
C LEU A 993 -20.63 33.64 -30.49
N GLY A 994 -21.77 32.96 -30.30
CA GLY A 994 -21.85 31.50 -30.11
C GLY A 994 -21.87 31.04 -28.65
N GLU A 995 -21.83 31.96 -27.68
CA GLU A 995 -21.84 31.64 -26.25
C GLU A 995 -22.97 32.36 -25.51
N LEU A 996 -23.39 31.78 -24.39
CA LEU A 996 -24.39 32.31 -23.47
C LEU A 996 -23.83 32.24 -22.05
N TRP A 997 -23.68 33.40 -21.42
CA TRP A 997 -23.27 33.51 -20.02
C TRP A 997 -24.44 34.00 -19.20
N SER A 998 -24.76 33.33 -18.10
CA SER A 998 -25.92 33.66 -17.28
C SER A 998 -25.58 33.72 -15.79
N ALA A 999 -26.36 34.49 -15.04
CA ALA A 999 -26.16 34.63 -13.60
C ALA A 999 -27.50 34.89 -12.89
N PRO A 1000 -27.64 34.41 -11.64
CA PRO A 1000 -28.77 34.75 -10.78
C PRO A 1000 -28.91 36.26 -10.60
N ALA A 1001 -30.15 36.75 -10.58
CA ALA A 1001 -30.47 38.17 -10.45
C ALA A 1001 -31.71 38.40 -9.58
N THR A 1002 -31.72 39.47 -8.78
CA THR A 1002 -32.91 39.87 -8.01
C THR A 1002 -33.93 40.60 -8.91
N GLU A 1003 -35.17 40.70 -8.46
CA GLU A 1003 -36.21 41.46 -9.17
C GLU A 1003 -35.83 42.94 -9.31
N GLU A 1004 -35.20 43.54 -8.28
CA GLU A 1004 -34.71 44.91 -8.36
C GLU A 1004 -33.61 45.07 -9.42
N PHE A 1005 -32.71 44.10 -9.54
CA PHE A 1005 -31.66 44.11 -10.55
C PHE A 1005 -32.25 44.04 -11.96
N ILE A 1006 -33.23 43.14 -12.19
CA ILE A 1006 -33.92 43.01 -13.47
C ILE A 1006 -34.65 44.32 -13.84
N ALA A 1007 -35.31 44.95 -12.87
CA ALA A 1007 -35.96 46.25 -13.08
C ALA A 1007 -34.96 47.34 -13.51
N LEU A 1008 -33.76 47.36 -12.92
CA LEU A 1008 -32.68 48.27 -13.33
C LEU A 1008 -32.24 47.99 -14.78
N VAL A 1009 -31.99 46.73 -15.14
CA VAL A 1009 -31.60 46.34 -16.50
C VAL A 1009 -32.64 46.83 -17.53
N GLN A 1010 -33.93 46.66 -17.24
CA GLN A 1010 -35.02 47.14 -18.08
C GLN A 1010 -35.10 48.66 -18.13
N GLN A 1011 -34.93 49.36 -17.00
CA GLN A 1011 -34.94 50.81 -16.91
C GLN A 1011 -33.83 51.44 -17.76
N TYR A 1012 -32.64 50.84 -17.79
CA TYR A 1012 -31.51 51.35 -18.57
C TYR A 1012 -31.49 50.86 -20.03
N GLY A 1013 -32.37 49.93 -20.40
CA GLY A 1013 -32.42 49.32 -21.74
C GLY A 1013 -31.22 48.42 -22.04
N GLY A 1014 -30.54 47.91 -21.01
CA GLY A 1014 -29.31 47.13 -21.12
C GLY A 1014 -28.51 47.13 -19.82
N MET A 1015 -27.31 46.55 -19.89
CA MET A 1015 -26.40 46.41 -18.77
C MET A 1015 -24.94 46.47 -19.20
N VAL A 1016 -24.04 46.65 -18.24
CA VAL A 1016 -22.59 46.53 -18.49
C VAL A 1016 -22.19 45.06 -18.36
N LEU A 1017 -21.37 44.59 -19.29
CA LEU A 1017 -20.63 43.35 -19.19
C LEU A 1017 -19.20 43.68 -18.76
N ILE A 1018 -18.70 43.03 -17.71
CA ILE A 1018 -17.30 43.05 -17.28
C ILE A 1018 -16.75 41.64 -17.45
N ALA A 1019 -15.76 41.46 -18.33
CA ALA A 1019 -14.99 40.24 -18.46
C ALA A 1019 -13.65 40.41 -17.73
N ALA A 1020 -13.37 39.58 -16.73
CA ALA A 1020 -12.12 39.64 -15.96
C ALA A 1020 -11.68 38.23 -15.52
N SER A 1021 -10.39 37.91 -15.64
CA SER A 1021 -9.86 36.59 -15.27
C SER A 1021 -9.68 36.38 -13.77
N ILE A 1022 -9.71 37.44 -12.96
CA ILE A 1022 -9.55 37.37 -11.50
C ILE A 1022 -10.70 36.61 -10.81
N VAL A 1023 -11.84 36.46 -11.49
CA VAL A 1023 -13.01 35.76 -10.96
C VAL A 1023 -12.88 34.26 -11.24
N GLY A 1024 -12.71 33.48 -10.18
CA GLY A 1024 -12.63 32.02 -10.23
C GLY A 1024 -13.95 31.31 -9.92
N PRO A 1025 -14.00 29.98 -10.06
CA PRO A 1025 -15.22 29.17 -9.85
C PRO A 1025 -15.85 29.37 -8.48
N ASP A 1026 -15.02 29.48 -7.44
CA ASP A 1026 -15.45 29.62 -6.03
C ASP A 1026 -15.51 31.08 -5.55
N SER A 1027 -15.40 32.06 -6.45
CA SER A 1027 -15.40 33.48 -6.07
C SER A 1027 -16.80 33.91 -5.62
N PRO A 1028 -16.97 34.35 -4.35
CA PRO A 1028 -18.27 34.78 -3.87
C PRO A 1028 -18.63 36.17 -4.44
N PRO A 1029 -19.92 36.48 -4.67
CA PRO A 1029 -20.36 37.77 -5.18
C PRO A 1029 -20.30 38.85 -4.10
N THR A 1030 -19.08 39.25 -3.74
CA THR A 1030 -18.78 40.20 -2.67
C THR A 1030 -18.28 41.53 -3.24
N VAL A 1031 -18.32 42.58 -2.41
CA VAL A 1031 -17.78 43.90 -2.77
C VAL A 1031 -16.27 43.83 -3.02
N GLU A 1032 -15.55 42.99 -2.28
CA GLU A 1032 -14.10 42.77 -2.43
C GLU A 1032 -13.78 42.19 -3.81
N VAL A 1033 -14.41 41.06 -4.20
CA VAL A 1033 -14.23 40.44 -5.53
C VAL A 1033 -14.61 41.39 -6.66
N LEU A 1034 -15.70 42.17 -6.49
CA LEU A 1034 -16.07 43.18 -7.47
C LEU A 1034 -15.01 44.27 -7.59
N THR A 1035 -14.44 44.72 -6.47
CA THR A 1035 -13.37 45.74 -6.47
C THR A 1035 -12.13 45.22 -7.17
N ASP A 1036 -11.72 43.99 -6.87
CA ASP A 1036 -10.58 43.34 -7.52
C ASP A 1036 -10.82 43.18 -9.03
N ALA A 1037 -12.03 42.80 -9.45
CA ALA A 1037 -12.39 42.70 -10.87
C ALA A 1037 -12.43 44.07 -11.58
N LEU A 1038 -12.73 45.16 -10.88
CA LEU A 1038 -12.69 46.52 -11.42
C LEU A 1038 -11.25 47.06 -11.50
N ASP A 1039 -10.37 46.65 -10.58
CA ASP A 1039 -8.97 47.09 -10.56
C ASP A 1039 -8.05 46.19 -11.41
N ALA A 1040 -8.54 45.03 -11.85
CA ALA A 1040 -7.79 44.08 -12.67
C ALA A 1040 -7.35 44.69 -14.00
N TRP A 1041 -6.07 44.49 -14.33
CA TRP A 1041 -5.46 45.02 -15.55
C TRP A 1041 -5.99 44.35 -16.82
N ASP A 1042 -6.73 43.25 -16.74
CA ASP A 1042 -7.36 42.59 -17.88
C ASP A 1042 -8.89 42.76 -17.88
N SER A 1043 -9.41 43.67 -17.04
CA SER A 1043 -10.84 43.98 -16.94
C SER A 1043 -11.32 44.68 -18.21
N MET A 1044 -12.16 43.96 -18.97
CA MET A 1044 -12.63 44.36 -20.28
C MET A 1044 -14.14 44.53 -20.25
N THR A 1045 -14.63 45.64 -20.79
CA THR A 1045 -16.02 46.07 -20.59
C THR A 1045 -16.73 46.41 -21.88
N ARG A 1046 -18.05 46.26 -21.83
CA ARG A 1046 -18.93 46.62 -22.93
C ARG A 1046 -20.35 46.90 -22.45
N TRP A 1047 -21.03 47.86 -23.08
CA TRP A 1047 -22.49 47.98 -22.95
C TRP A 1047 -23.18 46.91 -23.77
N VAL A 1048 -24.10 46.16 -23.15
CA VAL A 1048 -24.91 45.13 -23.78
C VAL A 1048 -26.38 45.56 -23.75
N PRO A 1049 -27.00 45.83 -24.91
CA PRO A 1049 -28.41 46.21 -24.97
C PRO A 1049 -29.32 45.02 -24.65
N VAL A 1050 -30.42 45.28 -23.94
CA VAL A 1050 -31.48 44.28 -23.77
C VAL A 1050 -32.20 44.07 -25.10
N ARG A 1051 -32.41 42.80 -25.47
CA ARG A 1051 -33.29 42.44 -26.56
C ARG A 1051 -34.59 41.91 -25.96
N LEU A 1052 -35.68 42.67 -26.12
CA LEU A 1052 -37.01 42.15 -25.80
C LEU A 1052 -37.27 40.94 -26.71
N PRO A 1053 -37.82 39.82 -26.20
CA PRO A 1053 -38.22 38.71 -27.05
C PRO A 1053 -39.15 39.24 -28.15
N PRO A 1054 -39.06 38.72 -29.39
CA PRO A 1054 -40.03 39.09 -30.41
C PRO A 1054 -41.44 38.80 -29.87
N PRO A 1055 -42.42 39.69 -30.08
CA PRO A 1055 -43.81 39.36 -29.78
C PRO A 1055 -44.18 38.10 -30.57
N ASP A 1056 -44.82 37.15 -29.87
CA ASP A 1056 -45.14 35.78 -30.32
C ASP A 1056 -45.59 35.63 -31.79
#